data_AF-C0C4C1-F1
#
_entry.id   AF-C0C4C1-F1
#
_cell.length_a   1.000
_cell.length_b   1.000
_cell.length_c   1.000
_cell.angle_alpha   90.00
_cell.angle_beta   90.00
_cell.angle_gamma   90.00
#
_symmetry.space_group_name_H-M   'P 1'
#
loop_
_entity.id
_entity.type
_entity.pdbx_description
1 polymer ?
#
loop_
_entity_poly.entity_id
_entity_poly.type
_entity_poly.pdbx_seq_one_letter_code
_entity_poly.pdbx_strand_id
1 'polypeptide(L)'
;MGEAADQNSLIRSDEGGIHMKKAKKSILALLLAVMMLFSLAPAPVFATGADDAPTGSSTQTKASEGAPSDVGSGAPDIITSEQQTDGAQTGAQFDQSGTVDLNRYDSFEEAASAQTNEPRTQYTTLKITGKTNRDTWTTDDRNYFRTNFSRVAELDLGNFTGTFGERAFEKSSIEKVRLPADVSIPIYMFSGCKSLATLSVGSNLPASGVIDLTGFTAAYSDRAFEDCTSIKEVKLPADVAIANAMFSGCKSLATLSVAGNINAQGGVIDLTGFTATYGGGAFRACDSIKEVKLPADVAIGDYMFYGCGSLATLSVEGNINAQGGVIDLTGFTAAYGDDAFRDCISITEARLPDAAISQEVFIGCTNLDVLMFYGAGAPGVGFKAFSGVHDGGTLYYPQGGMDYTKGTFGAPDLANWDFIEAFGPEVVTQPSAQTGTVGQTAAFQFAVSGAPLAFRWQQSVNNGSWTDLADGGGYAGTATDMLIIDNLQQEQNGYKFRCVASNYGNYSADVISKAVTLTVSAEPALQPPAAPYDKAAPGDLVFTYTGAIAGPDVGVSAQFTYLPTGEVSTNLPPESRTGAGDGFVYTPDVGVTFPLALMQQHASPNGSGVAGLRTGRYRLDLTVMLADGVSKVYSAEFEIIDSTPVPVPKPGSTIPQTGDTANPLSWLLIILAALAVCASLLLYRKRRAKDSKATGIPRKR
;
A
#
# COMPACT_ATOMS: atom_id res chain seq x y z
N MET A 1 -0.38 37.64 49.27
CA MET A 1 -1.65 37.60 50.00
C MET A 1 -2.71 37.29 48.95
N GLY A 2 -3.35 36.12 48.89
CA GLY A 2 -3.51 35.02 49.84
C GLY A 2 -4.94 34.48 49.60
N GLU A 3 -5.22 33.19 49.58
CA GLU A 3 -4.52 32.03 50.14
C GLU A 3 -4.81 30.77 49.30
N ALA A 4 -4.01 29.70 49.43
CA ALA A 4 -4.23 28.44 48.70
C ALA A 4 -3.80 27.22 49.53
N ALA A 5 -4.76 26.34 49.82
CA ALA A 5 -4.63 24.94 50.27
C ALA A 5 -6.03 24.31 50.02
N ASP A 6 -6.22 23.14 49.41
CA ASP A 6 -5.57 21.83 49.52
C ASP A 6 -5.72 21.17 50.90
N GLN A 7 -6.53 20.10 50.96
CA GLN A 7 -6.17 18.88 51.69
C GLN A 7 -6.90 17.65 51.11
N ASN A 8 -6.13 16.58 50.98
CA ASN A 8 -6.49 15.27 50.46
C ASN A 8 -6.70 14.26 51.61
N SER A 9 -7.79 13.48 51.63
CA SER A 9 -7.69 12.05 52.01
C SER A 9 -8.95 11.20 51.72
N LEU A 10 -8.67 9.93 51.47
CA LEU A 10 -9.53 8.82 51.08
C LEU A 10 -10.65 8.46 52.07
N ILE A 11 -11.71 7.82 51.57
CA ILE A 11 -12.04 6.41 51.92
C ILE A 11 -12.89 5.75 50.81
N ARG A 12 -12.79 4.42 50.71
CA ARG A 12 -13.20 3.54 49.61
C ARG A 12 -14.71 3.51 49.30
N SER A 13 -15.02 3.22 48.03
CA SER A 13 -16.15 2.37 47.62
C SER A 13 -15.68 1.41 46.50
N ASP A 14 -16.17 0.18 46.50
CA ASP A 14 -15.42 -0.97 45.95
C ASP A 14 -15.71 -1.38 44.49
N GLU A 15 -14.83 -2.27 44.03
CA GLU A 15 -14.68 -2.90 42.72
C GLU A 15 -15.97 -3.35 41.98
N GLY A 16 -16.29 -2.70 40.86
CA GLY A 16 -17.28 -3.20 39.88
C GLY A 16 -16.72 -3.64 38.51
N GLY A 17 -15.42 -3.41 38.24
CA GLY A 17 -14.93 -3.28 36.86
C GLY A 17 -14.35 -4.51 36.15
N ILE A 18 -14.11 -5.64 36.83
CA ILE A 18 -13.19 -6.68 36.31
C ILE A 18 -13.89 -7.90 35.68
N HIS A 19 -15.14 -8.20 36.03
CA HIS A 19 -15.82 -9.41 35.52
C HIS A 19 -16.25 -9.35 34.04
N MET A 20 -16.52 -8.16 33.50
CA MET A 20 -17.13 -8.02 32.16
C MET A 20 -16.17 -8.34 30.99
N LYS A 21 -14.85 -8.13 31.18
CA LYS A 21 -13.84 -8.39 30.13
C LYS A 21 -13.52 -9.88 29.92
N LYS A 22 -13.79 -10.76 30.89
CA LYS A 22 -13.66 -12.22 30.71
C LYS A 22 -14.86 -12.84 29.98
N ALA A 23 -16.08 -12.33 30.20
CA ALA A 23 -17.28 -12.83 29.54
C ALA A 23 -17.22 -12.68 28.01
N LYS A 24 -16.82 -11.51 27.49
CA LYS A 24 -16.75 -11.26 26.04
C LYS A 24 -15.80 -12.21 25.28
N LYS A 25 -14.66 -12.62 25.89
CA LYS A 25 -13.75 -13.59 25.25
C LYS A 25 -14.33 -15.01 25.16
N SER A 26 -15.12 -15.45 26.13
CA SER A 26 -15.79 -16.76 26.04
C SER A 26 -16.92 -16.80 25.02
N ILE A 27 -17.65 -15.69 24.83
CA ILE A 27 -18.72 -15.61 23.82
C ILE A 27 -18.13 -15.59 22.40
N LEU A 28 -17.06 -14.84 22.16
CA LEU A 28 -16.38 -14.81 20.86
C LEU A 28 -15.78 -16.18 20.47
N ALA A 29 -15.21 -16.90 21.44
CA ALA A 29 -14.73 -18.28 21.21
C ALA A 29 -15.87 -19.27 20.90
N LEU A 30 -17.07 -19.06 21.47
CA LEU A 30 -18.24 -19.88 21.17
C LEU A 30 -18.78 -19.61 19.75
N LEU A 31 -18.81 -18.34 19.33
CA LEU A 31 -19.22 -17.95 17.97
C LEU A 31 -18.29 -18.51 16.89
N LEU A 32 -16.96 -18.43 17.09
CA LEU A 32 -15.98 -19.03 16.19
C LEU A 32 -16.13 -20.56 16.09
N ALA A 33 -16.39 -21.24 17.21
CA ALA A 33 -16.64 -22.68 17.21
C ALA A 33 -17.94 -23.07 16.48
N VAL A 34 -18.98 -22.21 16.52
CA VAL A 34 -20.23 -22.42 15.77
C VAL A 34 -20.05 -22.17 14.27
N MET A 35 -19.28 -21.16 13.87
CA MET A 35 -18.98 -20.93 12.44
C MET A 35 -18.19 -22.08 11.81
N MET A 36 -17.19 -22.63 12.52
CA MET A 36 -16.41 -23.78 12.02
C MET A 36 -17.18 -25.11 11.98
N LEU A 37 -18.43 -25.16 12.47
CA LEU A 37 -19.31 -26.32 12.36
C LEU A 37 -20.28 -26.26 11.17
N PHE A 38 -20.28 -25.18 10.38
CA PHE A 38 -21.17 -25.02 9.22
C PHE A 38 -20.52 -25.23 7.84
N SER A 39 -19.21 -25.52 7.77
CA SER A 39 -18.47 -25.67 6.51
C SER A 39 -18.01 -27.12 6.25
N LEU A 40 -18.95 -28.07 6.10
CA LEU A 40 -18.65 -29.46 5.72
C LEU A 40 -19.86 -30.20 5.11
N ALA A 41 -20.03 -30.10 3.79
CA ALA A 41 -20.91 -30.96 2.98
C ALA A 41 -20.34 -31.08 1.54
N PRO A 42 -20.49 -32.23 0.85
CA PRO A 42 -19.81 -32.50 -0.42
C PRO A 42 -20.58 -32.03 -1.66
N ALA A 43 -19.86 -31.78 -2.75
CA ALA A 43 -20.44 -31.48 -4.06
C ALA A 43 -20.96 -32.76 -4.77
N PRO A 44 -22.06 -32.70 -5.53
CA PRO A 44 -22.56 -33.83 -6.31
C PRO A 44 -21.77 -34.01 -7.63
N VAL A 45 -21.57 -35.26 -8.03
CA VAL A 45 -21.06 -35.62 -9.37
C VAL A 45 -22.24 -35.80 -10.32
N PHE A 46 -22.19 -35.15 -11.48
CA PHE A 46 -23.03 -35.48 -12.64
C PHE A 46 -22.15 -35.92 -13.80
N ALA A 47 -22.62 -36.92 -14.55
CA ALA A 47 -21.89 -37.50 -15.67
C ALA A 47 -22.80 -37.69 -16.90
N THR A 48 -22.43 -37.01 -17.97
CA THR A 48 -22.86 -37.15 -19.38
C THR A 48 -21.69 -36.63 -20.20
N GLY A 49 -21.29 -37.16 -21.34
CA GLY A 49 -21.74 -38.26 -22.20
C GLY A 49 -20.82 -38.22 -23.44
N ALA A 50 -20.55 -39.34 -24.10
CA ALA A 50 -19.51 -39.41 -25.14
C ALA A 50 -20.04 -39.15 -26.58
N ASP A 51 -19.16 -39.36 -27.56
CA ASP A 51 -19.25 -39.17 -29.03
C ASP A 51 -18.68 -37.81 -29.48
N ASP A 52 -17.77 -37.68 -30.46
CA ASP A 52 -17.25 -38.61 -31.48
C ASP A 52 -15.69 -38.70 -31.54
N ALA A 53 -15.17 -39.63 -32.36
CA ALA A 53 -13.74 -39.82 -32.72
C ALA A 53 -13.48 -39.46 -34.22
N PRO A 54 -12.31 -39.69 -34.88
CA PRO A 54 -10.99 -40.20 -34.45
C PRO A 54 -9.77 -39.30 -34.91
N THR A 55 -8.49 -39.59 -34.62
CA THR A 55 -7.58 -40.45 -35.42
C THR A 55 -6.12 -40.49 -34.87
N GLY A 56 -5.34 -41.50 -35.32
CA GLY A 56 -3.91 -41.84 -35.10
C GLY A 56 -2.98 -40.88 -34.33
N SER A 57 -2.20 -41.27 -33.30
CA SER A 57 -1.58 -42.55 -32.88
C SER A 57 -0.26 -42.97 -33.58
N SER A 58 0.87 -42.55 -32.98
CA SER A 58 2.11 -43.31 -32.67
C SER A 58 2.84 -44.21 -33.69
N THR A 59 4.16 -44.02 -33.81
CA THR A 59 5.29 -44.99 -33.55
C THR A 59 6.61 -44.26 -33.84
N GLN A 60 7.77 -44.39 -33.16
CA GLN A 60 8.47 -45.43 -32.38
C GLN A 60 9.27 -46.47 -33.21
N THR A 61 10.61 -46.41 -33.16
CA THR A 61 11.63 -47.51 -33.34
C THR A 61 13.05 -46.89 -33.30
N LYS A 62 14.18 -47.63 -33.28
CA LYS A 62 14.72 -48.55 -32.24
C LYS A 62 16.27 -48.70 -32.43
N ALA A 63 16.98 -49.30 -31.47
CA ALA A 63 18.40 -49.72 -31.57
C ALA A 63 18.61 -50.91 -32.55
N SER A 64 19.81 -51.44 -32.85
CA SER A 64 21.17 -51.38 -32.24
C SER A 64 22.27 -51.45 -33.37
N GLU A 65 23.58 -51.73 -33.23
CA GLU A 65 24.52 -52.23 -32.18
C GLU A 65 25.94 -51.64 -32.48
N GLY A 66 27.12 -52.02 -31.96
CA GLY A 66 27.60 -53.15 -31.14
C GLY A 66 29.12 -53.06 -30.83
N ALA A 67 29.80 -54.18 -30.49
CA ALA A 67 31.25 -54.28 -30.17
C ALA A 67 31.83 -55.66 -30.60
N PRO A 68 33.16 -55.91 -30.57
CA PRO A 68 33.73 -56.73 -29.47
C PRO A 68 35.26 -56.60 -29.15
N SER A 69 35.69 -57.19 -28.01
CA SER A 69 37.00 -57.89 -27.75
C SER A 69 38.33 -57.07 -27.75
N ASP A 70 39.40 -57.41 -26.98
CA ASP A 70 39.58 -58.45 -25.94
C ASP A 70 40.68 -58.17 -24.87
N VAL A 71 40.75 -59.08 -23.88
CA VAL A 71 41.63 -59.25 -22.70
C VAL A 71 43.16 -59.01 -22.85
N GLY A 72 43.83 -58.55 -21.78
CA GLY A 72 45.30 -58.63 -21.62
C GLY A 72 45.85 -58.35 -20.19
N SER A 73 46.51 -59.33 -19.58
CA SER A 73 47.12 -59.33 -18.22
C SER A 73 48.24 -58.29 -17.97
N GLY A 74 48.45 -57.88 -16.70
CA GLY A 74 49.45 -56.87 -16.30
C GLY A 74 50.79 -57.36 -15.71
N ALA A 75 51.59 -56.38 -15.22
CA ALA A 75 52.95 -56.46 -14.63
C ALA A 75 54.08 -56.88 -15.61
N PRO A 76 55.25 -56.21 -15.62
CA PRO A 76 56.10 -56.00 -14.42
C PRO A 76 56.73 -54.59 -14.25
N ASP A 77 57.52 -54.42 -13.20
CA ASP A 77 58.42 -53.27 -12.95
C ASP A 77 59.65 -53.23 -13.88
N ILE A 78 60.21 -52.03 -14.11
CA ILE A 78 61.64 -51.63 -13.87
C ILE A 78 62.01 -50.32 -14.63
N ILE A 79 62.31 -49.28 -13.84
CA ILE A 79 63.31 -48.18 -14.01
C ILE A 79 63.88 -47.89 -15.43
N THR A 80 63.63 -46.69 -15.99
CA THR A 80 64.64 -45.62 -16.23
C THR A 80 64.07 -44.32 -16.86
N SER A 81 64.54 -43.17 -16.37
CA SER A 81 64.74 -41.85 -17.02
C SER A 81 63.69 -41.21 -17.98
N GLU A 82 63.29 -39.97 -17.60
CA GLU A 82 63.18 -38.78 -18.46
C GLU A 82 62.42 -38.86 -19.82
N GLN A 83 61.12 -38.53 -19.82
CA GLN A 83 60.66 -37.24 -20.37
C GLN A 83 59.15 -36.96 -20.12
N GLN A 84 58.83 -35.66 -20.05
CA GLN A 84 57.57 -34.96 -20.37
C GLN A 84 56.32 -35.79 -20.76
N THR A 85 55.20 -35.57 -20.07
CA THR A 85 53.85 -35.57 -20.70
C THR A 85 52.81 -34.83 -19.84
N ASP A 86 51.76 -34.32 -20.49
CA ASP A 86 50.68 -33.56 -19.87
C ASP A 86 49.82 -34.37 -18.89
N GLY A 87 49.74 -33.91 -17.65
CA GLY A 87 48.66 -34.26 -16.72
C GLY A 87 47.54 -33.24 -16.82
N ALA A 88 46.60 -33.42 -17.75
CA ALA A 88 45.50 -32.49 -18.00
C ALA A 88 44.51 -32.42 -16.81
N GLN A 89 44.79 -31.51 -15.86
CA GLN A 89 43.86 -31.25 -14.75
C GLN A 89 42.70 -30.35 -15.18
N THR A 90 41.48 -30.81 -14.92
CA THR A 90 40.23 -30.15 -15.31
C THR A 90 39.90 -28.96 -14.41
N GLY A 91 40.26 -27.76 -14.86
CA GLY A 91 39.39 -26.57 -14.73
C GLY A 91 39.09 -26.04 -13.33
N ALA A 92 39.92 -26.30 -12.31
CA ALA A 92 39.84 -25.57 -11.06
C ALA A 92 40.43 -24.15 -11.24
N GLN A 93 39.62 -23.10 -11.07
CA GLN A 93 40.15 -21.75 -10.92
C GLN A 93 40.88 -21.66 -9.58
N PHE A 94 42.22 -21.64 -9.63
CA PHE A 94 43.04 -21.32 -8.47
C PHE A 94 42.99 -19.81 -8.22
N ASP A 95 42.13 -19.40 -7.29
CA ASP A 95 42.11 -18.04 -6.76
C ASP A 95 43.31 -17.84 -5.83
N GLN A 96 44.35 -17.19 -6.36
CA GLN A 96 45.60 -16.96 -5.62
C GLN A 96 45.67 -15.56 -5.01
N SER A 97 46.27 -15.49 -3.82
CA SER A 97 46.66 -14.25 -3.17
C SER A 97 48.14 -13.93 -3.43
N GLY A 98 48.40 -12.72 -3.90
CA GLY A 98 49.76 -12.17 -4.09
C GLY A 98 50.12 -11.12 -3.04
N THR A 99 51.41 -10.85 -2.87
CA THR A 99 51.90 -9.67 -2.14
C THR A 99 53.10 -9.09 -2.87
N VAL A 100 53.14 -7.77 -3.01
CA VAL A 100 54.24 -7.02 -3.63
C VAL A 100 54.66 -5.89 -2.69
N ASP A 101 55.86 -5.98 -2.12
CA ASP A 101 56.45 -4.87 -1.38
C ASP A 101 57.28 -4.00 -2.35
N LEU A 102 56.94 -2.72 -2.43
CA LEU A 102 57.58 -1.79 -3.38
C LEU A 102 58.97 -1.32 -2.93
N ASN A 103 59.31 -1.54 -1.66
CA ASN A 103 60.57 -1.09 -1.07
C ASN A 103 61.79 -1.64 -1.84
N ARG A 104 62.73 -0.75 -2.17
CA ARG A 104 63.97 -0.99 -2.94
C ARG A 104 63.81 -1.06 -4.47
N TYR A 105 62.58 -1.09 -5.00
CA TYR A 105 62.32 -1.14 -6.44
C TYR A 105 61.98 0.24 -7.00
N ASP A 106 62.28 0.47 -8.28
CA ASP A 106 62.02 1.74 -8.97
C ASP A 106 60.57 1.85 -9.49
N SER A 107 59.90 0.73 -9.72
CA SER A 107 58.52 0.63 -10.24
C SER A 107 57.75 -0.54 -9.62
N PHE A 108 56.42 -0.56 -9.78
CA PHE A 108 55.58 -1.72 -9.44
C PHE A 108 55.83 -2.89 -10.40
N GLU A 109 56.10 -2.61 -11.68
CA GLU A 109 56.50 -3.65 -12.65
C GLU A 109 57.74 -4.43 -12.19
N GLU A 110 58.79 -3.73 -11.71
CA GLU A 110 60.02 -4.36 -11.23
C GLU A 110 59.75 -5.17 -9.95
N ALA A 111 59.04 -4.57 -8.98
CA ALA A 111 58.69 -5.22 -7.72
C ALA A 111 57.83 -6.49 -7.93
N ALA A 112 56.80 -6.41 -8.79
CA ALA A 112 55.92 -7.52 -9.11
C ALA A 112 56.66 -8.62 -9.88
N SER A 113 57.55 -8.26 -10.82
CA SER A 113 58.35 -9.21 -11.59
C SER A 113 59.34 -9.99 -10.71
N ALA A 114 59.83 -9.38 -9.62
CA ALA A 114 60.72 -10.02 -8.66
C ALA A 114 60.00 -10.86 -7.57
N GLN A 115 58.71 -10.60 -7.30
CA GLN A 115 58.00 -11.16 -6.13
C GLN A 115 56.79 -12.06 -6.46
N THR A 116 56.33 -12.12 -7.72
CA THR A 116 55.12 -12.86 -8.10
C THR A 116 55.33 -13.79 -9.29
N ASN A 117 54.61 -14.92 -9.26
CA ASN A 117 54.74 -15.98 -10.26
C ASN A 117 53.92 -15.67 -11.52
N GLU A 118 54.46 -16.05 -12.68
CA GLU A 118 53.70 -16.05 -13.94
C GLU A 118 52.79 -17.28 -14.05
N PRO A 119 51.65 -17.18 -14.76
CA PRO A 119 51.08 -15.95 -15.30
C PRO A 119 50.39 -15.14 -14.18
N ARG A 120 50.70 -13.84 -14.03
CA ARG A 120 50.11 -13.01 -12.95
C ARG A 120 48.58 -12.87 -13.00
N THR A 121 47.95 -13.26 -14.11
CA THR A 121 46.49 -13.37 -14.26
C THR A 121 45.86 -14.48 -13.40
N GLN A 122 46.67 -15.30 -12.72
CA GLN A 122 46.18 -16.24 -11.68
C GLN A 122 45.72 -15.55 -10.39
N TYR A 123 46.26 -14.37 -10.07
CA TYR A 123 45.94 -13.67 -8.81
C TYR A 123 44.55 -13.02 -8.84
N THR A 124 43.75 -13.27 -7.81
CA THR A 124 42.45 -12.64 -7.57
C THR A 124 42.42 -11.75 -6.32
N THR A 125 43.38 -11.95 -5.41
CA THR A 125 43.66 -11.03 -4.30
C THR A 125 45.11 -10.54 -4.42
N LEU A 126 45.35 -9.26 -4.20
CA LEU A 126 46.70 -8.68 -4.17
C LEU A 126 46.85 -7.72 -3.00
N LYS A 127 47.97 -7.82 -2.29
CA LYS A 127 48.42 -6.82 -1.31
C LYS A 127 49.60 -6.04 -1.87
N ILE A 128 49.59 -4.71 -1.76
CA ILE A 128 50.73 -3.85 -2.13
C ILE A 128 51.17 -3.06 -0.90
N THR A 129 52.48 -3.04 -0.62
CA THR A 129 53.04 -2.40 0.58
C THR A 129 54.24 -1.51 0.27
N GLY A 130 54.60 -0.64 1.22
CA GLY A 130 55.78 0.21 1.13
C GLY A 130 55.66 1.26 0.02
N LYS A 131 56.81 1.64 -0.55
CA LYS A 131 56.91 2.56 -1.70
C LYS A 131 58.13 2.32 -2.57
N THR A 132 58.04 2.74 -3.83
CA THR A 132 59.17 2.70 -4.77
C THR A 132 60.23 3.74 -4.40
N ASN A 133 61.45 3.57 -4.93
CA ASN A 133 62.55 4.54 -4.80
C ASN A 133 62.19 5.94 -5.37
N ARG A 134 61.15 6.01 -6.21
CA ARG A 134 60.64 7.24 -6.86
C ARG A 134 59.44 7.85 -6.14
N ASP A 135 59.01 7.27 -5.01
CA ASP A 135 57.88 7.69 -4.15
C ASP A 135 56.49 7.77 -4.85
N THR A 136 56.42 7.47 -6.14
CA THR A 136 55.28 7.82 -7.01
C THR A 136 54.96 6.66 -7.97
N TRP A 137 53.69 6.25 -8.02
CA TRP A 137 53.18 5.30 -9.01
C TRP A 137 53.08 5.92 -10.41
N THR A 138 53.55 5.24 -11.46
CA THR A 138 53.65 5.82 -12.81
C THR A 138 52.52 5.40 -13.76
N THR A 139 52.46 6.03 -14.94
CA THR A 139 51.50 5.67 -16.01
C THR A 139 51.70 4.28 -16.59
N ASP A 140 52.92 3.76 -16.47
CA ASP A 140 53.35 2.49 -17.02
C ASP A 140 53.01 1.37 -16.01
N ASP A 141 53.22 1.61 -14.72
CA ASP A 141 52.74 0.76 -13.62
C ASP A 141 51.24 0.46 -13.72
N ARG A 142 50.41 1.49 -14.02
CA ARG A 142 48.97 1.33 -14.29
C ARG A 142 48.71 0.38 -15.47
N ASN A 143 49.40 0.59 -16.60
CA ASN A 143 49.20 -0.21 -17.80
C ASN A 143 49.64 -1.67 -17.57
N TYR A 144 50.75 -1.86 -16.87
CA TYR A 144 51.24 -3.15 -16.43
C TYR A 144 50.27 -3.84 -15.46
N PHE A 145 49.75 -3.13 -14.46
CA PHE A 145 48.76 -3.64 -13.51
C PHE A 145 47.51 -4.14 -14.22
N ARG A 146 46.84 -3.28 -15.01
CA ARG A 146 45.59 -3.64 -15.71
C ARG A 146 45.77 -4.81 -16.67
N THR A 147 46.97 -4.99 -17.25
CA THR A 147 47.24 -6.08 -18.19
C THR A 147 47.54 -7.39 -17.45
N ASN A 148 48.51 -7.38 -16.53
CA ASN A 148 49.05 -8.57 -15.90
C ASN A 148 48.25 -9.05 -14.68
N PHE A 149 47.62 -8.14 -13.93
CA PHE A 149 46.78 -8.43 -12.76
C PHE A 149 45.27 -8.30 -13.08
N SER A 150 44.89 -8.58 -14.33
CA SER A 150 43.54 -8.43 -14.91
C SER A 150 42.42 -9.29 -14.28
N ARG A 151 42.73 -10.10 -13.27
CA ARG A 151 41.76 -10.86 -12.46
C ARG A 151 41.72 -10.47 -10.97
N VAL A 152 42.50 -9.47 -10.54
CA VAL A 152 42.48 -9.00 -9.15
C VAL A 152 41.14 -8.32 -8.86
N ALA A 153 40.36 -8.95 -7.98
CA ALA A 153 39.08 -8.48 -7.47
C ALA A 153 39.23 -7.83 -6.08
N GLU A 154 40.18 -8.27 -5.25
CA GLU A 154 40.42 -7.70 -3.92
C GLU A 154 41.84 -7.14 -3.80
N LEU A 155 41.95 -5.85 -3.47
CA LEU A 155 43.21 -5.10 -3.41
C LEU A 155 43.43 -4.46 -2.03
N ASP A 156 44.40 -4.96 -1.27
CA ASP A 156 44.83 -4.39 0.02
C ASP A 156 46.01 -3.43 -0.17
N LEU A 157 45.73 -2.12 -0.08
CA LEU A 157 46.71 -1.04 -0.09
C LEU A 157 46.91 -0.45 1.32
N GLY A 158 46.33 -1.05 2.37
CA GLY A 158 46.32 -0.48 3.73
C GLY A 158 47.69 -0.38 4.42
N ASN A 159 48.77 -0.78 3.74
CA ASN A 159 50.17 -0.64 4.18
C ASN A 159 51.07 -0.05 3.06
N PHE A 160 50.47 0.59 2.06
CA PHE A 160 51.16 1.41 1.05
C PHE A 160 51.53 2.76 1.68
N THR A 161 52.76 3.24 1.41
CA THR A 161 53.34 4.44 2.06
C THR A 161 53.98 5.42 1.08
N GLY A 162 53.67 5.29 -0.21
CA GLY A 162 54.07 6.22 -1.27
C GLY A 162 52.91 7.10 -1.72
N THR A 163 53.04 7.66 -2.93
CA THR A 163 51.99 8.45 -3.58
C THR A 163 51.47 7.75 -4.84
N PHE A 164 50.17 7.90 -5.11
CA PHE A 164 49.57 7.44 -6.35
C PHE A 164 49.66 8.55 -7.42
N GLY A 165 50.17 8.22 -8.60
CA GLY A 165 50.01 9.05 -9.79
C GLY A 165 48.59 8.96 -10.36
N GLU A 166 48.30 9.85 -11.32
CA GLU A 166 47.00 9.86 -12.02
C GLU A 166 46.64 8.49 -12.60
N ARG A 167 45.33 8.14 -12.58
CA ARG A 167 44.80 6.91 -13.20
C ARG A 167 45.36 5.60 -12.65
N ALA A 168 46.01 5.56 -11.48
CA ALA A 168 46.76 4.40 -10.98
C ALA A 168 46.13 3.01 -11.20
N PHE A 169 44.80 2.87 -10.99
CA PHE A 169 44.04 1.64 -11.18
C PHE A 169 42.92 1.75 -12.25
N GLU A 170 42.95 2.77 -13.11
CA GLU A 170 41.94 3.06 -14.14
C GLU A 170 41.60 1.84 -15.02
N LYS A 171 40.30 1.49 -15.08
CA LYS A 171 39.71 0.38 -15.85
C LYS A 171 40.22 -1.01 -15.43
N SER A 172 40.52 -1.18 -14.14
CA SER A 172 40.82 -2.48 -13.54
C SER A 172 39.56 -3.27 -13.18
N SER A 173 39.72 -4.58 -12.95
CA SER A 173 38.67 -5.53 -12.57
C SER A 173 38.28 -5.50 -11.08
N ILE A 174 38.82 -4.57 -10.30
CA ILE A 174 38.79 -4.60 -8.83
C ILE A 174 37.35 -4.40 -8.32
N GLU A 175 36.93 -5.26 -7.40
CA GLU A 175 35.62 -5.23 -6.72
C GLU A 175 35.72 -4.59 -5.33
N LYS A 176 36.85 -4.82 -4.63
CA LYS A 176 37.10 -4.39 -3.25
C LYS A 176 38.47 -3.73 -3.08
N VAL A 177 38.53 -2.58 -2.42
CA VAL A 177 39.79 -1.86 -2.13
C VAL A 177 39.88 -1.46 -0.66
N ARG A 178 41.01 -1.75 0.00
CA ARG A 178 41.39 -1.09 1.26
C ARG A 178 42.45 -0.03 0.98
N LEU A 179 42.21 1.22 1.38
CA LEU A 179 43.17 2.33 1.30
C LEU A 179 43.77 2.67 2.67
N PRO A 180 44.99 3.27 2.71
CA PRO A 180 45.48 4.01 3.88
C PRO A 180 44.56 5.19 4.21
N ALA A 181 44.60 5.68 5.44
CA ALA A 181 43.81 6.85 5.84
C ALA A 181 44.33 8.17 5.24
N ASP A 182 45.66 8.36 5.28
CA ASP A 182 46.31 9.63 4.92
C ASP A 182 46.60 9.80 3.42
N VAL A 183 46.06 8.92 2.55
CA VAL A 183 46.39 8.93 1.12
C VAL A 183 45.48 9.87 0.33
N SER A 184 46.03 10.59 -0.65
CA SER A 184 45.21 11.29 -1.64
C SER A 184 44.67 10.30 -2.69
N ILE A 185 43.44 10.52 -3.14
CA ILE A 185 42.88 9.87 -4.33
C ILE A 185 43.14 10.82 -5.53
N PRO A 186 44.15 10.55 -6.39
CA PRO A 186 44.47 11.37 -7.54
C PRO A 186 43.42 11.23 -8.65
N ILE A 187 43.52 12.13 -9.65
CA ILE A 187 42.55 12.24 -10.74
C ILE A 187 42.40 10.89 -11.47
N TYR A 188 41.15 10.50 -11.74
CA TYR A 188 40.77 9.23 -12.38
C TYR A 188 41.27 7.94 -11.69
N MET A 189 41.71 7.94 -10.41
CA MET A 189 42.40 6.79 -9.77
C MET A 189 41.73 5.42 -10.00
N PHE A 190 40.40 5.34 -9.89
CA PHE A 190 39.59 4.14 -10.11
C PHE A 190 38.61 4.29 -11.29
N SER A 191 38.77 5.31 -12.13
CA SER A 191 37.85 5.57 -13.24
C SER A 191 37.69 4.35 -14.15
N GLY A 192 36.45 3.98 -14.44
CA GLY A 192 36.07 2.81 -15.23
C GLY A 192 36.27 1.46 -14.54
N CYS A 193 36.52 1.40 -13.23
CA CYS A 193 36.51 0.15 -12.45
C CYS A 193 35.06 -0.34 -12.26
N LYS A 194 34.47 -0.89 -13.33
CA LYS A 194 33.04 -1.21 -13.42
C LYS A 194 32.54 -2.22 -12.38
N SER A 195 33.44 -3.03 -11.81
CA SER A 195 33.14 -4.01 -10.76
C SER A 195 33.24 -3.45 -9.34
N LEU A 196 33.82 -2.25 -9.15
CA LEU A 196 34.10 -1.69 -7.83
C LEU A 196 32.80 -1.45 -7.05
N ALA A 197 32.68 -2.15 -5.92
CA ALA A 197 31.47 -2.17 -5.10
C ALA A 197 31.75 -2.09 -3.59
N THR A 198 33.01 -2.26 -3.15
CA THR A 198 33.39 -2.14 -1.73
C THR A 198 34.69 -1.34 -1.60
N LEU A 199 34.74 -0.39 -0.67
CA LEU A 199 35.97 0.36 -0.36
C LEU A 199 35.99 0.73 1.12
N SER A 200 37.18 0.70 1.73
CA SER A 200 37.39 1.13 3.12
C SER A 200 38.70 1.90 3.29
N VAL A 201 38.74 2.78 4.30
CA VAL A 201 39.81 3.76 4.51
C VAL A 201 40.35 3.63 5.92
N GLY A 202 41.60 3.18 6.05
CA GLY A 202 42.25 2.86 7.33
C GLY A 202 41.70 1.61 8.05
N SER A 203 40.38 1.40 8.00
CA SER A 203 39.64 0.26 8.56
C SER A 203 39.75 -1.02 7.71
N ASN A 204 39.33 -2.16 8.27
CA ASN A 204 39.15 -3.39 7.51
C ASN A 204 37.98 -3.25 6.52
N LEU A 205 38.02 -4.00 5.41
CA LEU A 205 36.91 -4.05 4.44
C LEU A 205 35.59 -4.44 5.14
N PRO A 206 34.47 -3.72 4.89
CA PRO A 206 33.16 -4.12 5.38
C PRO A 206 32.69 -5.40 4.66
N ALA A 207 31.72 -6.11 5.26
CA ALA A 207 31.31 -7.44 4.81
C ALA A 207 30.83 -7.49 3.34
N SER A 208 30.19 -6.44 2.84
CA SER A 208 29.90 -6.23 1.41
C SER A 208 29.37 -4.82 1.10
N GLY A 209 29.66 -4.33 -0.11
CA GLY A 209 28.73 -3.49 -0.88
C GLY A 209 28.70 -1.98 -0.62
N VAL A 210 29.64 -1.45 0.17
CA VAL A 210 29.69 -0.02 0.54
C VAL A 210 31.04 0.59 0.15
N ILE A 211 31.01 1.77 -0.45
CA ILE A 211 32.16 2.66 -0.64
C ILE A 211 32.24 3.60 0.57
N ASP A 212 33.00 3.20 1.60
CA ASP A 212 33.14 3.98 2.83
C ASP A 212 34.37 4.89 2.75
N LEU A 213 34.12 6.19 2.54
CA LEU A 213 35.12 7.26 2.45
C LEU A 213 35.22 8.08 3.74
N THR A 214 34.48 7.74 4.80
CA THR A 214 34.37 8.55 6.03
C THR A 214 35.68 8.70 6.80
N GLY A 215 36.67 7.83 6.53
CA GLY A 215 38.02 7.93 7.08
C GLY A 215 38.97 8.89 6.36
N PHE A 216 38.56 9.52 5.25
CA PHE A 216 39.39 10.48 4.53
C PHE A 216 39.31 11.89 5.12
N THR A 217 40.48 12.53 5.24
CA THR A 217 40.66 13.94 5.60
C THR A 217 41.31 14.76 4.47
N ALA A 218 41.86 14.10 3.46
CA ALA A 218 42.46 14.73 2.29
C ALA A 218 41.43 14.96 1.18
N ALA A 219 41.58 16.05 0.41
CA ALA A 219 40.71 16.34 -0.72
C ALA A 219 40.81 15.26 -1.81
N TYR A 220 39.66 14.89 -2.38
CA TYR A 220 39.57 14.04 -3.56
C TYR A 220 39.97 14.82 -4.82
N SER A 221 40.46 14.12 -5.84
CA SER A 221 40.68 14.69 -7.18
C SER A 221 39.56 14.28 -8.15
N ASP A 222 39.42 15.05 -9.24
CA ASP A 222 38.34 14.87 -10.22
C ASP A 222 38.24 13.44 -10.77
N ARG A 223 37.00 13.00 -11.04
CA ARG A 223 36.68 11.75 -11.73
C ARG A 223 37.24 10.48 -11.06
N ALA A 224 37.59 10.55 -9.77
CA ALA A 224 38.17 9.45 -9.01
C ALA A 224 37.44 8.11 -9.19
N PHE A 225 36.11 8.13 -9.21
CA PHE A 225 35.23 6.96 -9.37
C PHE A 225 34.30 7.08 -10.61
N GLU A 226 34.68 7.88 -11.62
CA GLU A 226 33.90 8.02 -12.86
C GLU A 226 33.69 6.64 -13.53
N ASP A 227 32.52 6.38 -14.11
CA ASP A 227 32.12 5.10 -14.73
C ASP A 227 32.23 3.85 -13.82
N CYS A 228 32.28 3.99 -12.49
CA CYS A 228 32.28 2.86 -11.54
C CYS A 228 30.86 2.30 -11.35
N THR A 229 30.35 1.63 -12.39
CA THR A 229 28.94 1.23 -12.52
C THR A 229 28.39 0.27 -11.45
N SER A 230 29.21 -0.34 -10.59
CA SER A 230 28.76 -1.23 -9.50
C SER A 230 28.65 -0.56 -8.12
N ILE A 231 29.06 0.70 -7.97
CA ILE A 231 28.87 1.48 -6.74
C ILE A 231 27.37 1.67 -6.50
N LYS A 232 26.90 1.33 -5.29
CA LYS A 232 25.48 1.39 -4.87
C LYS A 232 25.25 2.28 -3.66
N GLU A 233 26.09 2.10 -2.65
CA GLU A 233 26.08 2.84 -1.39
C GLU A 233 27.43 3.55 -1.18
N VAL A 234 27.39 4.85 -0.90
CA VAL A 234 28.56 5.69 -0.58
C VAL A 234 28.38 6.30 0.81
N LYS A 235 29.46 6.36 1.59
CA LYS A 235 29.50 7.12 2.85
C LYS A 235 30.61 8.17 2.78
N LEU A 236 30.24 9.44 2.93
CA LEU A 236 31.16 10.58 2.87
C LEU A 236 31.45 11.17 4.26
N PRO A 237 32.62 11.76 4.50
CA PRO A 237 32.80 12.73 5.57
C PRO A 237 31.92 13.98 5.30
N ALA A 238 31.71 14.84 6.30
CA ALA A 238 30.87 16.04 6.16
C ALA A 238 31.60 17.23 5.54
N ASP A 239 32.91 17.28 5.69
CA ASP A 239 33.78 18.44 5.56
C ASP A 239 34.84 18.33 4.43
N VAL A 240 34.87 17.20 3.70
CA VAL A 240 35.71 17.03 2.50
C VAL A 240 34.87 17.20 1.24
N ALA A 241 35.22 18.18 0.41
CA ALA A 241 34.50 18.50 -0.82
C ALA A 241 34.48 17.34 -1.83
N ILE A 242 33.35 17.15 -2.51
CA ILE A 242 33.21 16.18 -3.61
C ILE A 242 33.88 16.78 -4.85
N ALA A 243 34.84 16.07 -5.47
CA ALA A 243 35.57 16.57 -6.63
C ALA A 243 34.71 16.59 -7.93
N ASN A 244 35.17 17.28 -8.98
CA ASN A 244 34.38 17.40 -10.21
C ASN A 244 34.21 16.02 -10.86
N ALA A 245 32.97 15.70 -11.26
CA ALA A 245 32.59 14.43 -11.85
C ALA A 245 33.03 13.17 -11.05
N MET A 246 33.24 13.30 -9.73
CA MET A 246 33.81 12.25 -8.87
C MET A 246 33.07 10.90 -8.98
N PHE A 247 31.73 10.93 -9.07
CA PHE A 247 30.87 9.74 -9.25
C PHE A 247 30.12 9.76 -10.59
N SER A 248 30.53 10.59 -11.56
CA SER A 248 29.90 10.66 -12.88
C SER A 248 29.83 9.27 -13.54
N GLY A 249 28.67 8.85 -14.03
CA GLY A 249 28.47 7.52 -14.62
C GLY A 249 28.38 6.36 -13.63
N CYS A 250 28.28 6.61 -12.32
CA CYS A 250 27.98 5.58 -11.31
C CYS A 250 26.51 5.13 -11.39
N LYS A 251 26.13 4.45 -12.48
CA LYS A 251 24.73 4.14 -12.82
C LYS A 251 23.94 3.33 -11.79
N SER A 252 24.61 2.61 -10.88
CA SER A 252 23.96 1.88 -9.77
C SER A 252 23.87 2.68 -8.46
N LEU A 253 24.43 3.90 -8.40
CA LEU A 253 24.44 4.72 -7.19
C LEU A 253 23.02 5.14 -6.85
N ALA A 254 22.51 4.59 -5.75
CA ALA A 254 21.14 4.79 -5.30
C ALA A 254 21.09 5.21 -3.82
N THR A 255 22.18 5.11 -3.07
CA THR A 255 22.21 5.52 -1.66
C THR A 255 23.52 6.21 -1.33
N LEU A 256 23.42 7.36 -0.68
CA LEU A 256 24.58 8.10 -0.19
C LEU A 256 24.20 8.72 1.14
N SER A 257 25.16 8.71 2.07
CA SER A 257 24.99 9.32 3.39
C SER A 257 26.26 10.05 3.81
N VAL A 258 26.07 11.07 4.64
CA VAL A 258 27.15 11.84 5.27
C VAL A 258 27.36 11.33 6.71
N ALA A 259 28.61 11.32 7.16
CA ALA A 259 29.02 10.87 8.49
C ALA A 259 28.16 11.52 9.60
N GLY A 260 27.40 10.69 10.32
CA GLY A 260 26.44 11.11 11.34
C GLY A 260 24.98 10.86 10.97
N ASN A 261 24.60 10.97 9.69
CA ASN A 261 23.24 10.68 9.23
C ASN A 261 23.14 9.25 8.63
N ILE A 262 23.26 8.25 9.51
CA ILE A 262 23.30 6.82 9.15
C ILE A 262 21.89 6.23 8.95
N ASN A 263 20.83 7.05 8.99
CA ASN A 263 19.44 6.60 8.86
C ASN A 263 18.99 6.37 7.40
N ALA A 264 19.83 6.67 6.40
CA ALA A 264 19.53 6.52 4.98
C ALA A 264 19.21 5.05 4.61
N GLN A 265 17.94 4.77 4.34
CA GLN A 265 17.44 3.44 4.00
C GLN A 265 17.07 3.38 2.51
N GLY A 266 17.88 2.68 1.72
CA GLY A 266 17.52 2.08 0.43
C GLY A 266 16.88 3.01 -0.62
N GLY A 267 17.66 3.91 -1.23
CA GLY A 267 17.24 4.66 -2.43
C GLY A 267 17.38 6.18 -2.37
N VAL A 268 17.97 6.71 -1.28
CA VAL A 268 18.08 8.15 -1.01
C VAL A 268 19.54 8.63 -1.00
N ILE A 269 19.80 9.75 -1.64
CA ILE A 269 21.03 10.54 -1.53
C ILE A 269 20.80 11.60 -0.45
N ASP A 270 21.28 11.37 0.78
CA ASP A 270 21.10 12.29 1.90
C ASP A 270 22.39 13.08 2.19
N LEU A 271 22.36 14.36 1.85
CA LEU A 271 23.45 15.33 2.01
C LEU A 271 23.13 16.38 3.09
N THR A 272 22.05 16.23 3.86
CA THR A 272 21.57 17.26 4.83
C THR A 272 22.55 17.64 5.94
N GLY A 273 23.60 16.84 6.16
CA GLY A 273 24.70 17.12 7.08
C GLY A 273 26.03 17.50 6.42
N PHE A 274 26.05 17.74 5.10
CA PHE A 274 27.26 18.11 4.35
C PHE A 274 27.53 19.61 4.48
N THR A 275 28.80 20.00 4.66
CA THR A 275 29.21 21.41 4.84
C THR A 275 30.33 21.85 3.90
N ALA A 276 30.81 20.94 3.04
CA ALA A 276 31.79 21.23 1.99
C ALA A 276 31.12 21.45 0.62
N THR A 277 31.90 21.76 -0.42
CA THR A 277 31.38 22.04 -1.77
C THR A 277 31.17 20.77 -2.61
N TYR A 278 30.25 20.86 -3.58
CA TYR A 278 30.12 19.88 -4.66
C TYR A 278 30.82 20.38 -5.93
N GLY A 279 31.71 19.56 -6.49
CA GLY A 279 32.33 19.81 -7.79
C GLY A 279 31.35 19.60 -8.95
N GLY A 280 31.61 20.25 -10.07
CA GLY A 280 30.76 20.21 -11.26
C GLY A 280 30.58 18.77 -11.78
N GLY A 281 29.34 18.38 -12.06
CA GLY A 281 29.01 17.05 -12.56
C GLY A 281 29.15 15.90 -11.56
N ALA A 282 29.27 16.17 -10.25
CA ALA A 282 29.57 15.16 -9.21
C ALA A 282 28.78 13.85 -9.33
N PHE A 283 27.48 13.92 -9.63
CA PHE A 283 26.57 12.77 -9.79
C PHE A 283 26.00 12.63 -11.21
N ARG A 284 26.61 13.26 -12.21
CA ARG A 284 26.17 13.23 -13.61
C ARG A 284 25.95 11.80 -14.12
N ALA A 285 24.83 11.55 -14.79
CA ALA A 285 24.44 10.25 -15.35
C ALA A 285 24.43 9.08 -14.33
N CYS A 286 24.03 9.36 -13.08
CA CYS A 286 23.75 8.34 -12.07
C CYS A 286 22.30 7.87 -12.17
N ASP A 287 22.01 7.03 -13.17
CA ASP A 287 20.66 6.56 -13.56
C ASP A 287 19.79 5.98 -12.43
N SER A 288 20.36 5.60 -11.27
CA SER A 288 19.63 5.02 -10.13
C SER A 288 19.26 6.01 -9.01
N ILE A 289 19.69 7.26 -9.07
CA ILE A 289 19.27 8.30 -8.11
C ILE A 289 17.78 8.59 -8.31
N LYS A 290 17.01 8.61 -7.22
CA LYS A 290 15.56 8.87 -7.22
C LYS A 290 15.15 10.00 -6.27
N GLU A 291 15.68 9.95 -5.06
CA GLU A 291 15.39 10.90 -4.00
C GLU A 291 16.70 11.56 -3.53
N VAL A 292 16.72 12.89 -3.46
CA VAL A 292 17.84 13.70 -2.97
C VAL A 292 17.38 14.61 -1.83
N LYS A 293 18.17 14.68 -0.77
CA LYS A 293 17.99 15.64 0.34
C LYS A 293 19.22 16.52 0.47
N LEU A 294 19.04 17.84 0.33
CA LEU A 294 20.12 18.83 0.38
C LEU A 294 20.09 19.65 1.69
N PRO A 295 21.23 20.19 2.14
CA PRO A 295 21.27 21.30 3.10
C PRO A 295 20.84 22.60 2.40
N ALA A 296 20.44 23.63 3.15
CA ALA A 296 19.94 24.88 2.55
C ALA A 296 21.02 25.83 2.01
N ASP A 297 22.27 25.68 2.43
CA ASP A 297 23.35 26.65 2.26
C ASP A 297 24.54 26.19 1.40
N VAL A 298 24.60 24.90 1.01
CA VAL A 298 25.62 24.38 0.09
C VAL A 298 25.14 24.45 -1.36
N ALA A 299 25.82 25.27 -2.18
CA ALA A 299 25.50 25.47 -3.59
C ALA A 299 25.55 24.16 -4.41
N ILE A 300 24.51 23.93 -5.23
CA ILE A 300 24.48 22.84 -6.21
C ILE A 300 25.44 23.18 -7.35
N GLY A 301 26.41 22.32 -7.64
CA GLY A 301 27.41 22.57 -8.70
C GLY A 301 26.82 22.47 -10.12
N ASP A 302 27.51 23.07 -11.09
CA ASP A 302 27.15 22.96 -12.50
C ASP A 302 27.08 21.48 -12.92
N TYR A 303 26.14 21.10 -13.79
CA TYR A 303 25.94 19.72 -14.27
C TYR A 303 25.68 18.67 -13.16
N MET A 304 25.51 19.04 -11.87
CA MET A 304 25.65 18.11 -10.73
C MET A 304 24.78 16.85 -10.84
N PHE A 305 23.53 16.99 -11.31
CA PHE A 305 22.61 15.89 -11.57
C PHE A 305 22.27 15.71 -13.07
N TYR A 306 23.03 16.31 -14.00
CA TYR A 306 22.85 16.14 -15.45
C TYR A 306 22.59 14.67 -15.79
N GLY A 307 21.51 14.38 -16.52
CA GLY A 307 21.17 13.04 -17.02
C GLY A 307 20.78 12.03 -15.94
N CYS A 308 20.46 12.46 -14.72
CA CYS A 308 19.87 11.60 -13.68
C CYS A 308 18.39 11.34 -14.01
N GLY A 309 18.12 10.59 -15.09
CA GLY A 309 16.76 10.41 -15.63
C GLY A 309 15.74 9.81 -14.67
N SER A 310 16.16 9.16 -13.58
CA SER A 310 15.30 8.63 -12.51
C SER A 310 15.05 9.59 -11.34
N LEU A 311 15.71 10.76 -11.31
CA LEU A 311 15.56 11.76 -10.23
C LEU A 311 14.14 12.32 -10.28
N ALA A 312 13.33 11.92 -9.31
CA ALA A 312 11.91 12.24 -9.21
C ALA A 312 11.60 13.08 -7.98
N THR A 313 12.43 13.06 -6.94
CA THR A 313 12.17 13.81 -5.71
C THR A 313 13.44 14.51 -5.22
N LEU A 314 13.35 15.81 -4.97
CA LEU A 314 14.40 16.57 -4.30
C LEU A 314 13.78 17.47 -3.23
N SER A 315 14.42 17.54 -2.07
CA SER A 315 13.99 18.41 -0.96
C SER A 315 15.18 19.04 -0.24
N VAL A 316 14.93 20.18 0.40
CA VAL A 316 15.89 20.88 1.28
C VAL A 316 15.51 20.64 2.74
N GLU A 317 16.50 20.36 3.59
CA GLU A 317 16.43 20.27 5.07
C GLU A 317 15.24 19.48 5.65
N GLY A 318 14.76 18.47 4.93
CA GLY A 318 13.64 17.65 5.39
C GLY A 318 12.26 18.29 5.18
N ASN A 319 12.09 19.10 4.12
CA ASN A 319 10.77 19.34 3.52
C ASN A 319 10.23 18.05 2.87
N ILE A 320 9.87 17.07 3.71
CA ILE A 320 9.51 15.68 3.37
C ILE A 320 8.15 15.50 2.68
N ASN A 321 7.53 16.59 2.21
CA ASN A 321 6.22 16.56 1.56
C ASN A 321 6.30 16.54 0.02
N ALA A 322 7.52 16.53 -0.54
CA ALA A 322 7.75 16.37 -1.97
C ALA A 322 7.30 14.97 -2.43
N GLN A 323 6.30 14.92 -3.31
CA GLN A 323 5.82 13.66 -3.90
C GLN A 323 6.76 13.19 -5.02
N GLY A 324 6.52 11.99 -5.56
CA GLY A 324 7.24 11.51 -6.74
C GLY A 324 6.92 12.41 -7.94
N GLY A 325 7.95 13.04 -8.50
CA GLY A 325 7.87 14.06 -9.56
C GLY A 325 8.28 15.47 -9.09
N VAL A 326 8.32 15.74 -7.78
CA VAL A 326 8.53 17.08 -7.22
C VAL A 326 9.99 17.36 -6.82
N ILE A 327 10.60 18.39 -7.43
CA ILE A 327 11.78 19.07 -6.92
C ILE A 327 11.35 20.31 -6.13
N ASP A 328 11.63 20.32 -4.82
CA ASP A 328 11.30 21.43 -3.91
C ASP A 328 12.59 22.13 -3.42
N LEU A 329 12.89 23.28 -4.04
CA LEU A 329 14.02 24.16 -3.72
C LEU A 329 13.57 25.42 -2.96
N THR A 330 12.34 25.48 -2.44
CA THR A 330 11.80 26.69 -1.80
C THR A 330 12.58 27.14 -0.56
N GLY A 331 13.18 26.20 0.18
CA GLY A 331 14.07 26.47 1.30
C GLY A 331 15.54 26.67 0.92
N PHE A 332 15.90 26.64 -0.37
CA PHE A 332 17.29 26.73 -0.82
C PHE A 332 17.78 28.18 -0.84
N THR A 333 18.90 28.45 -0.17
CA THR A 333 19.47 29.81 -0.01
C THR A 333 20.76 30.04 -0.81
N ALA A 334 21.37 28.97 -1.29
CA ALA A 334 22.59 29.01 -2.11
C ALA A 334 22.27 29.09 -3.61
N ALA A 335 23.30 29.30 -4.42
CA ALA A 335 23.19 29.21 -5.88
C ALA A 335 23.05 27.76 -6.34
N TYR A 336 22.33 27.54 -7.44
CA TYR A 336 22.34 26.30 -8.19
C TYR A 336 23.01 26.52 -9.55
N GLY A 337 23.88 25.60 -9.97
CA GLY A 337 24.71 25.77 -11.16
C GLY A 337 23.96 25.69 -12.48
N ASP A 338 24.68 26.01 -13.56
CA ASP A 338 24.20 25.80 -14.93
C ASP A 338 24.05 24.30 -15.21
N ASP A 339 23.13 23.90 -16.09
CA ASP A 339 22.86 22.50 -16.47
C ASP A 339 22.49 21.54 -15.31
N ALA A 340 22.24 22.03 -14.07
CA ALA A 340 22.26 21.19 -12.87
C ALA A 340 21.25 20.02 -12.85
N PHE A 341 20.05 20.21 -13.41
CA PHE A 341 18.99 19.19 -13.54
C PHE A 341 18.70 18.82 -15.01
N ARG A 342 19.62 19.12 -15.92
CA ARG A 342 19.51 18.79 -17.34
C ARG A 342 19.18 17.32 -17.57
N ASP A 343 18.34 17.03 -18.56
CA ASP A 343 17.92 15.68 -18.96
C ASP A 343 17.31 14.82 -17.81
N CYS A 344 16.84 15.43 -16.71
CA CYS A 344 16.21 14.74 -15.57
C CYS A 344 14.71 14.46 -15.84
N ILE A 345 14.44 13.54 -16.75
CA ILE A 345 13.09 13.26 -17.28
C ILE A 345 12.04 12.76 -16.26
N SER A 346 12.40 12.43 -15.02
CA SER A 346 11.42 12.02 -13.98
C SER A 346 10.85 13.19 -13.16
N ILE A 347 11.32 14.42 -13.38
CA ILE A 347 10.72 15.62 -12.78
C ILE A 347 9.42 15.95 -13.52
N THR A 348 8.35 16.17 -12.76
CA THR A 348 7.08 16.75 -13.24
C THR A 348 6.86 18.15 -12.69
N GLU A 349 7.31 18.42 -11.46
CA GLU A 349 7.12 19.72 -10.79
C GLU A 349 8.45 20.28 -10.27
N ALA A 350 8.70 21.56 -10.52
CA ALA A 350 9.79 22.30 -9.89
C ALA A 350 9.28 23.53 -9.12
N ARG A 351 9.54 23.55 -7.82
CA ARG A 351 9.25 24.68 -6.91
C ARG A 351 10.54 25.45 -6.66
N LEU A 352 10.59 26.70 -7.12
CA LEU A 352 11.81 27.47 -7.20
C LEU A 352 11.81 28.64 -6.19
N PRO A 353 12.95 28.90 -5.52
CA PRO A 353 13.07 30.00 -4.56
C PRO A 353 13.03 31.36 -5.27
N ASP A 354 12.98 32.44 -4.48
CA ASP A 354 13.08 33.83 -4.97
C ASP A 354 14.54 34.17 -5.34
N ALA A 355 15.04 33.50 -6.38
CA ALA A 355 16.41 33.59 -6.90
C ALA A 355 16.43 33.46 -8.43
N ALA A 356 17.47 34.01 -9.06
CA ALA A 356 17.65 33.89 -10.51
C ALA A 356 17.82 32.43 -10.95
N ILE A 357 17.26 32.08 -12.10
CA ILE A 357 17.28 30.73 -12.66
C ILE A 357 18.49 30.58 -13.57
N SER A 358 19.33 29.59 -13.30
CA SER A 358 20.58 29.32 -14.04
C SER A 358 20.35 28.82 -15.48
N GLN A 359 21.41 28.85 -16.30
CA GLN A 359 21.35 28.52 -17.72
C GLN A 359 21.19 27.02 -17.95
N GLU A 360 20.41 26.65 -18.97
CA GLU A 360 20.12 25.25 -19.38
C GLU A 360 19.69 24.31 -18.22
N VAL A 361 19.26 24.83 -17.06
CA VAL A 361 19.17 24.08 -15.79
C VAL A 361 18.12 22.96 -15.78
N PHE A 362 16.98 23.14 -16.46
CA PHE A 362 15.94 22.12 -16.68
C PHE A 362 15.80 21.74 -18.16
N ILE A 363 16.82 21.99 -19.00
CA ILE A 363 16.77 21.62 -20.42
C ILE A 363 16.56 20.10 -20.55
N GLY A 364 15.66 19.67 -21.45
CA GLY A 364 15.35 18.25 -21.64
C GLY A 364 14.57 17.58 -20.49
N CYS A 365 14.03 18.31 -19.53
CA CYS A 365 13.10 17.76 -18.53
C CYS A 365 11.71 17.55 -19.16
N THR A 366 11.57 16.57 -20.05
CA THR A 366 10.41 16.42 -20.97
C THR A 366 9.06 16.22 -20.30
N ASN A 367 9.04 15.83 -19.02
CA ASN A 367 7.82 15.60 -18.25
C ASN A 367 7.49 16.73 -17.25
N LEU A 368 8.33 17.77 -17.16
CA LEU A 368 8.12 18.94 -16.31
C LEU A 368 6.91 19.72 -16.83
N ASP A 369 5.78 19.60 -16.12
CA ASP A 369 4.48 20.17 -16.48
C ASP A 369 3.98 21.23 -15.47
N VAL A 370 4.58 21.30 -14.27
CA VAL A 370 4.27 22.33 -13.26
C VAL A 370 5.52 23.11 -12.83
N LEU A 371 5.42 24.44 -12.88
CA LEU A 371 6.38 25.36 -12.27
C LEU A 371 5.70 26.16 -11.16
N MET A 372 6.38 26.33 -10.03
CA MET A 372 5.91 27.16 -8.92
C MET A 372 6.99 28.14 -8.48
N PHE A 373 6.65 29.43 -8.52
CA PHE A 373 7.48 30.53 -8.05
C PHE A 373 6.86 31.20 -6.83
N TYR A 374 7.69 31.63 -5.89
CA TYR A 374 7.26 32.22 -4.61
C TYR A 374 7.74 33.67 -4.43
N GLY A 375 8.54 34.18 -5.36
CA GLY A 375 9.04 35.56 -5.37
C GLY A 375 7.99 36.59 -5.80
N ALA A 376 8.04 37.77 -5.20
CA ALA A 376 7.07 38.87 -5.45
C ALA A 376 7.20 39.51 -6.84
N GLY A 377 8.28 39.22 -7.56
CA GLY A 377 8.44 39.50 -8.99
C GLY A 377 9.07 38.30 -9.70
N ALA A 378 8.95 38.25 -11.02
CA ALA A 378 9.54 37.18 -11.83
C ALA A 378 11.08 37.14 -11.66
N PRO A 379 11.66 35.96 -11.38
CA PRO A 379 13.11 35.82 -11.32
C PRO A 379 13.74 36.00 -12.70
N GLY A 380 15.00 36.46 -12.73
CA GLY A 380 15.78 36.51 -13.98
C GLY A 380 16.00 35.09 -14.51
N VAL A 381 15.53 34.80 -15.72
CA VAL A 381 15.63 33.47 -16.34
C VAL A 381 16.87 33.35 -17.21
N GLY A 382 17.71 32.36 -16.93
CA GLY A 382 18.93 32.02 -17.68
C GLY A 382 18.65 31.49 -19.08
N PHE A 383 19.67 31.57 -19.94
CA PHE A 383 19.60 31.12 -21.32
C PHE A 383 19.13 29.66 -21.42
N LYS A 384 18.01 29.43 -22.15
CA LYS A 384 17.37 28.12 -22.34
C LYS A 384 17.09 27.32 -21.05
N ALA A 385 16.89 27.98 -19.91
CA ALA A 385 16.63 27.31 -18.62
C ALA A 385 15.57 26.19 -18.69
N PHE A 386 14.55 26.33 -19.56
CA PHE A 386 13.45 25.39 -19.74
C PHE A 386 13.33 24.82 -21.18
N SER A 387 14.41 24.75 -21.96
CA SER A 387 14.27 24.34 -23.37
C SER A 387 14.00 22.83 -23.51
N GLY A 388 12.95 22.46 -24.25
CA GLY A 388 12.53 21.05 -24.38
C GLY A 388 11.89 20.43 -23.12
N VAL A 389 11.27 21.24 -22.26
CA VAL A 389 10.28 20.76 -21.27
C VAL A 389 8.96 20.35 -21.95
N HIS A 390 7.96 19.92 -21.17
CA HIS A 390 6.63 19.59 -21.71
C HIS A 390 5.97 20.81 -22.38
N ASP A 391 5.18 20.60 -23.44
CA ASP A 391 4.45 21.68 -24.10
C ASP A 391 3.05 21.85 -23.49
N GLY A 392 2.70 23.08 -23.10
CA GLY A 392 1.42 23.38 -22.42
C GLY A 392 1.34 22.95 -20.95
N GLY A 393 2.43 23.09 -20.19
CA GLY A 393 2.39 23.02 -18.72
C GLY A 393 1.76 24.25 -18.06
N THR A 394 1.80 24.33 -16.72
CA THR A 394 1.29 25.45 -15.92
C THR A 394 2.35 26.06 -15.01
N LEU A 395 2.45 27.39 -15.02
CA LEU A 395 3.30 28.20 -14.16
C LEU A 395 2.44 28.94 -13.14
N TYR A 396 2.67 28.66 -11.85
CA TYR A 396 2.06 29.34 -10.72
C TYR A 396 3.02 30.37 -10.11
N TYR A 397 2.49 31.55 -9.78
CA TYR A 397 3.22 32.66 -9.19
C TYR A 397 2.34 33.40 -8.18
N PRO A 398 2.87 34.13 -7.18
CA PRO A 398 2.04 34.67 -6.10
C PRO A 398 1.03 35.71 -6.60
N GLN A 399 -0.13 35.81 -5.96
CA GLN A 399 -1.16 36.81 -6.27
C GLN A 399 -0.59 38.23 -6.29
N GLY A 400 -0.85 38.97 -7.37
CA GLY A 400 -0.29 40.31 -7.60
C GLY A 400 1.23 40.34 -7.87
N GLY A 401 1.85 39.21 -8.18
CA GLY A 401 3.28 39.10 -8.51
C GLY A 401 3.64 39.86 -9.79
N MET A 402 4.75 40.59 -9.76
CA MET A 402 5.21 41.44 -10.85
C MET A 402 5.92 40.65 -11.96
N ASP A 403 5.84 41.15 -13.21
CA ASP A 403 6.64 40.70 -14.36
C ASP A 403 6.48 39.23 -14.83
N TYR A 404 5.60 38.43 -14.21
CA TYR A 404 5.16 37.09 -14.66
C TYR A 404 4.27 37.12 -15.92
N THR A 405 4.60 37.99 -16.89
CA THR A 405 3.81 38.17 -18.11
C THR A 405 4.22 37.15 -19.18
N LYS A 406 3.26 36.31 -19.60
CA LYS A 406 3.41 35.30 -20.67
C LYS A 406 3.99 35.96 -21.94
N GLY A 407 5.12 35.44 -22.42
CA GLY A 407 5.85 35.98 -23.57
C GLY A 407 6.96 36.99 -23.25
N THR A 408 6.99 37.62 -22.07
CA THR A 408 8.10 38.49 -21.63
C THR A 408 8.88 37.96 -20.43
N PHE A 409 8.41 36.87 -19.80
CA PHE A 409 9.05 36.13 -18.69
C PHE A 409 10.48 35.56 -18.98
N GLY A 410 11.10 35.85 -20.14
CA GLY A 410 12.45 35.39 -20.48
C GLY A 410 12.57 33.93 -20.95
N ALA A 411 11.56 33.10 -20.73
CA ALA A 411 11.50 31.70 -21.19
C ALA A 411 10.60 31.55 -22.43
N PRO A 412 11.13 31.59 -23.67
CA PRO A 412 10.32 31.45 -24.89
C PRO A 412 9.77 30.03 -25.06
N ASP A 413 10.44 29.02 -24.51
CA ASP A 413 9.98 27.62 -24.52
C ASP A 413 8.68 27.43 -23.71
N LEU A 414 8.37 28.33 -22.77
CA LEU A 414 7.11 28.35 -22.01
C LEU A 414 5.99 29.15 -22.72
N ALA A 415 6.13 29.52 -23.99
CA ALA A 415 5.17 30.39 -24.69
C ALA A 415 3.73 29.85 -24.75
N ASN A 416 3.56 28.52 -24.72
CA ASN A 416 2.23 27.88 -24.70
C ASN A 416 1.69 27.67 -23.28
N TRP A 417 2.54 27.62 -22.26
CA TRP A 417 2.17 27.31 -20.86
C TRP A 417 1.19 28.32 -20.28
N ASP A 418 0.27 27.88 -19.42
CA ASP A 418 -0.64 28.79 -18.72
C ASP A 418 0.03 29.40 -17.48
N PHE A 419 -0.20 30.70 -17.27
CA PHE A 419 0.38 31.50 -16.20
C PHE A 419 -0.76 31.89 -15.25
N ILE A 420 -0.75 31.36 -14.03
CA ILE A 420 -1.88 31.46 -13.08
C ILE A 420 -1.42 32.11 -11.77
N GLU A 421 -2.10 33.18 -11.35
CA GLU A 421 -1.93 33.76 -10.01
C GLU A 421 -2.37 32.74 -8.94
N ALA A 422 -1.45 32.42 -8.04
CA ALA A 422 -1.68 31.53 -6.92
C ALA A 422 -2.18 32.30 -5.69
N PHE A 423 -3.36 31.92 -5.19
CA PHE A 423 -4.03 32.51 -4.05
C PHE A 423 -4.79 31.47 -3.22
N GLY A 424 -4.95 31.74 -1.93
CA GLY A 424 -5.43 30.77 -0.96
C GLY A 424 -6.91 30.37 -1.10
N PRO A 425 -7.30 29.20 -0.56
CA PRO A 425 -8.68 28.74 -0.56
C PRO A 425 -9.59 29.65 0.27
N GLU A 426 -10.55 30.29 -0.38
CA GLU A 426 -11.69 30.98 0.25
C GLU A 426 -12.97 30.17 0.05
N VAL A 427 -13.77 30.00 1.11
CA VAL A 427 -15.01 29.20 1.02
C VAL A 427 -16.12 30.00 0.36
N VAL A 428 -16.56 29.56 -0.81
CA VAL A 428 -17.75 30.06 -1.48
C VAL A 428 -19.01 29.39 -0.92
N THR A 429 -19.04 28.05 -0.87
CA THR A 429 -20.21 27.28 -0.41
C THR A 429 -19.79 26.08 0.44
N GLN A 430 -20.33 26.01 1.66
CA GLN A 430 -20.17 24.87 2.57
C GLN A 430 -21.09 23.70 2.16
N PRO A 431 -20.67 22.43 2.35
CA PRO A 431 -21.52 21.28 2.08
C PRO A 431 -22.76 21.25 3.00
N SER A 432 -23.81 20.60 2.51
CA SER A 432 -25.06 20.32 3.22
C SER A 432 -25.11 18.86 3.72
N ALA A 433 -25.92 18.59 4.74
CA ALA A 433 -26.21 17.22 5.17
C ALA A 433 -27.08 16.50 4.12
N GLN A 434 -26.84 15.21 3.91
CA GLN A 434 -27.51 14.39 2.89
C GLN A 434 -28.35 13.29 3.52
N THR A 435 -29.41 12.87 2.84
CA THR A 435 -30.30 11.77 3.25
C THR A 435 -30.70 10.94 2.04
N GLY A 436 -30.64 9.61 2.15
CA GLY A 436 -31.07 8.68 1.11
C GLY A 436 -31.38 7.29 1.67
N THR A 437 -32.02 6.43 0.87
CA THR A 437 -32.20 5.02 1.21
C THR A 437 -30.96 4.20 0.84
N VAL A 438 -30.85 2.99 1.38
CA VAL A 438 -29.90 1.98 0.89
C VAL A 438 -30.01 1.84 -0.64
N GLY A 439 -28.85 1.73 -1.30
CA GLY A 439 -28.73 1.58 -2.76
C GLY A 439 -28.84 2.87 -3.57
N GLN A 440 -29.18 4.02 -2.97
CA GLN A 440 -29.15 5.32 -3.65
C GLN A 440 -27.74 5.94 -3.69
N THR A 441 -27.59 7.06 -4.41
CA THR A 441 -26.39 7.90 -4.45
C THR A 441 -26.61 9.17 -3.62
N ALA A 442 -25.57 9.64 -2.90
CA ALA A 442 -25.53 10.95 -2.24
C ALA A 442 -24.32 11.77 -2.75
N ALA A 443 -24.43 13.11 -2.71
CA ALA A 443 -23.35 14.00 -3.14
C ALA A 443 -23.13 15.16 -2.14
N PHE A 444 -21.88 15.50 -1.90
CA PHE A 444 -21.45 16.60 -1.03
C PHE A 444 -20.56 17.58 -1.80
N GLN A 445 -21.05 18.81 -2.00
CA GLN A 445 -20.33 19.90 -2.67
C GLN A 445 -19.66 20.84 -1.67
N PHE A 446 -18.37 21.13 -1.82
CA PHE A 446 -17.63 22.14 -1.07
C PHE A 446 -16.96 23.11 -2.05
N ALA A 447 -17.70 24.15 -2.47
CA ALA A 447 -17.19 25.12 -3.42
C ALA A 447 -16.20 26.09 -2.75
N VAL A 448 -14.99 26.15 -3.30
CA VAL A 448 -13.87 26.96 -2.82
C VAL A 448 -13.25 27.69 -4.01
N SER A 449 -12.94 28.98 -3.85
CA SER A 449 -12.15 29.76 -4.80
C SER A 449 -10.70 29.84 -4.34
N GLY A 450 -9.75 29.77 -5.27
CA GLY A 450 -8.32 29.70 -5.00
C GLY A 450 -7.59 29.10 -6.20
N ALA A 451 -6.26 29.18 -6.21
CA ALA A 451 -5.43 28.52 -7.22
C ALA A 451 -3.98 28.28 -6.71
N PRO A 452 -3.33 27.17 -7.07
CA PRO A 452 -3.97 25.90 -7.43
C PRO A 452 -4.66 25.30 -6.19
N LEU A 453 -5.75 24.57 -6.40
CA LEU A 453 -6.48 23.89 -5.32
C LEU A 453 -6.28 22.38 -5.40
N ALA A 454 -5.97 21.77 -4.27
CA ALA A 454 -6.08 20.33 -4.07
C ALA A 454 -7.09 20.06 -2.95
N PHE A 455 -7.96 19.08 -3.14
CA PHE A 455 -9.00 18.71 -2.18
C PHE A 455 -8.72 17.34 -1.57
N ARG A 456 -9.19 17.13 -0.34
CA ARG A 456 -9.10 15.84 0.35
C ARG A 456 -10.30 15.63 1.25
N TRP A 457 -11.22 14.78 0.82
CA TRP A 457 -12.36 14.39 1.63
C TRP A 457 -11.96 13.43 2.74
N GLN A 458 -12.54 13.63 3.91
CA GLN A 458 -12.32 12.84 5.11
C GLN A 458 -13.65 12.39 5.69
N GLN A 459 -13.71 11.14 6.18
CA GLN A 459 -14.84 10.63 6.93
C GLN A 459 -14.53 10.48 8.43
N SER A 460 -15.57 10.50 9.26
CA SER A 460 -15.53 10.17 10.68
C SER A 460 -16.69 9.22 11.01
N VAL A 461 -16.35 7.98 11.35
CA VAL A 461 -17.30 6.93 11.75
C VAL A 461 -17.58 7.04 13.24
N ASN A 462 -18.86 7.05 13.65
CA ASN A 462 -19.29 7.12 15.07
C ASN A 462 -18.72 8.30 15.88
N ASN A 463 -18.32 9.41 15.24
CA ASN A 463 -17.57 10.54 15.84
C ASN A 463 -16.15 10.17 16.32
N GLY A 464 -15.53 9.14 15.72
CA GLY A 464 -14.12 8.83 15.90
C GLY A 464 -13.19 9.80 15.16
N SER A 465 -11.91 9.43 15.07
CA SER A 465 -10.92 10.18 14.30
C SER A 465 -11.32 10.34 12.83
N TRP A 466 -10.91 11.46 12.23
CA TRP A 466 -11.03 11.67 10.79
C TRP A 466 -10.02 10.81 10.03
N THR A 467 -10.46 10.15 8.96
CA THR A 467 -9.61 9.40 8.03
C THR A 467 -9.85 9.93 6.62
N ASP A 468 -8.77 10.15 5.86
CA ASP A 468 -8.87 10.50 4.44
C ASP A 468 -9.59 9.39 3.65
N LEU A 469 -10.34 9.79 2.63
CA LEU A 469 -10.99 8.90 1.67
C LEU A 469 -10.15 8.78 0.39
N ALA A 470 -10.34 7.67 -0.32
CA ALA A 470 -9.82 7.44 -1.66
C ALA A 470 -10.96 6.88 -2.54
N ASP A 471 -10.92 7.17 -3.83
CA ASP A 471 -11.91 6.69 -4.80
C ASP A 471 -11.94 5.15 -4.88
N GLY A 472 -13.15 4.60 -5.03
CA GLY A 472 -13.44 3.17 -4.91
C GLY A 472 -14.31 2.85 -3.69
N GLY A 473 -14.78 1.61 -3.60
CA GLY A 473 -15.60 1.15 -2.46
C GLY A 473 -16.95 1.87 -2.28
N GLY A 474 -17.44 2.56 -3.32
CA GLY A 474 -18.63 3.42 -3.29
C GLY A 474 -18.32 4.92 -3.26
N TYR A 475 -17.07 5.33 -3.02
CA TYR A 475 -16.67 6.74 -3.05
C TYR A 475 -16.10 7.13 -4.42
N ALA A 476 -16.38 8.36 -4.88
CA ALA A 476 -15.76 8.98 -6.04
C ALA A 476 -15.62 10.50 -5.83
N GLY A 477 -14.59 11.12 -6.44
CA GLY A 477 -14.33 12.56 -6.23
C GLY A 477 -13.72 12.89 -4.86
N THR A 478 -13.06 11.94 -4.20
CA THR A 478 -12.45 12.17 -2.87
C THR A 478 -11.31 13.19 -2.90
N ALA A 479 -10.78 13.49 -4.09
CA ALA A 479 -9.77 14.51 -4.37
C ALA A 479 -10.31 15.76 -5.10
N THR A 480 -11.64 15.94 -5.18
CA THR A 480 -12.28 17.11 -5.82
C THR A 480 -13.15 17.91 -4.85
N ASP A 481 -13.76 18.98 -5.34
CA ASP A 481 -14.74 19.80 -4.62
C ASP A 481 -16.09 19.08 -4.41
N MET A 482 -16.34 17.95 -5.09
CA MET A 482 -17.59 17.17 -5.01
C MET A 482 -17.32 15.70 -4.69
N LEU A 483 -17.60 15.30 -3.45
CA LEU A 483 -17.63 13.88 -3.06
C LEU A 483 -18.96 13.25 -3.46
N ILE A 484 -18.90 12.15 -4.20
CA ILE A 484 -20.02 11.27 -4.52
C ILE A 484 -19.89 9.99 -3.67
N ILE A 485 -21.00 9.54 -3.10
CA ILE A 485 -21.13 8.26 -2.40
C ILE A 485 -22.26 7.48 -3.08
N ASP A 486 -21.91 6.49 -3.87
CA ASP A 486 -22.86 5.63 -4.58
C ASP A 486 -23.14 4.31 -3.82
N ASN A 487 -24.30 3.70 -4.11
CA ASN A 487 -24.79 2.49 -3.46
C ASN A 487 -24.73 2.58 -1.92
N LEU A 488 -25.42 3.57 -1.36
CA LEU A 488 -25.48 3.84 0.09
C LEU A 488 -25.76 2.57 0.91
N GLN A 489 -25.02 2.38 2.00
CA GLN A 489 -25.14 1.24 2.91
C GLN A 489 -25.71 1.66 4.25
N GLN A 490 -26.56 0.82 4.86
CA GLN A 490 -27.19 1.12 6.15
C GLN A 490 -26.18 1.38 7.27
N GLU A 491 -24.99 0.79 7.18
CA GLU A 491 -23.87 0.99 8.10
C GLU A 491 -23.32 2.42 8.09
N GLN A 492 -23.44 3.15 6.97
CA GLN A 492 -22.98 4.54 6.82
C GLN A 492 -23.93 5.57 7.49
N ASN A 493 -25.04 5.13 8.08
CA ASN A 493 -25.99 6.03 8.73
C ASN A 493 -25.36 6.74 9.94
N GLY A 494 -25.36 8.08 9.92
CA GLY A 494 -24.71 8.91 10.94
C GLY A 494 -23.20 9.11 10.72
N TYR A 495 -22.63 8.63 9.60
CA TYR A 495 -21.26 8.95 9.23
C TYR A 495 -21.14 10.45 8.94
N LYS A 496 -19.98 11.03 9.28
CA LYS A 496 -19.70 12.44 9.04
C LYS A 496 -18.62 12.61 7.99
N PHE A 497 -18.77 13.64 7.15
CA PHE A 497 -17.85 13.99 6.08
C PHE A 497 -17.41 15.44 6.21
N ARG A 498 -16.16 15.72 5.86
CA ARG A 498 -15.61 17.07 5.66
C ARG A 498 -14.60 17.03 4.54
N CYS A 499 -14.33 18.16 3.91
CA CYS A 499 -13.23 18.31 2.96
C CYS A 499 -12.16 19.24 3.51
N VAL A 500 -10.90 18.93 3.23
CA VAL A 500 -9.78 19.87 3.37
C VAL A 500 -9.46 20.38 1.97
N ALA A 501 -9.58 21.70 1.75
CA ALA A 501 -9.05 22.35 0.55
C ALA A 501 -7.71 23.00 0.92
N SER A 502 -6.65 22.52 0.30
CA SER A 502 -5.28 23.04 0.42
C SER A 502 -4.93 23.89 -0.79
N ASN A 503 -4.19 24.97 -0.58
CA ASN A 503 -3.48 25.61 -1.68
C ASN A 503 -2.29 24.72 -2.08
N TYR A 504 -2.30 24.20 -3.30
CA TYR A 504 -1.23 23.31 -3.77
C TYR A 504 0.06 24.12 -4.01
N GLY A 505 1.19 23.64 -3.49
CA GLY A 505 2.42 24.44 -3.33
C GLY A 505 2.53 25.19 -1.99
N ASN A 506 1.47 25.24 -1.18
CA ASN A 506 1.45 25.90 0.14
C ASN A 506 1.62 27.43 0.11
N TYR A 507 1.13 28.14 -0.91
CA TYR A 507 1.12 29.61 -0.94
C TYR A 507 0.28 30.22 0.20
N SER A 508 -0.57 29.42 0.86
CA SER A 508 -1.34 29.77 2.04
C SER A 508 -1.69 28.54 2.87
N ALA A 509 -2.28 28.74 4.06
CA ALA A 509 -2.80 27.65 4.89
C ALA A 509 -4.07 26.99 4.30
N ASP A 510 -4.27 25.72 4.65
CA ASP A 510 -5.46 24.91 4.35
C ASP A 510 -6.75 25.48 4.97
N VAL A 511 -7.87 25.26 4.28
CA VAL A 511 -9.21 25.56 4.80
C VAL A 511 -10.07 24.29 4.83
N ILE A 512 -10.70 24.05 5.99
CA ILE A 512 -11.47 22.84 6.27
C ILE A 512 -12.97 23.16 6.24
N SER A 513 -13.75 22.34 5.53
CA SER A 513 -15.20 22.47 5.47
C SER A 513 -15.87 22.18 6.83
N LYS A 514 -17.11 22.65 6.98
CA LYS A 514 -18.00 22.18 8.05
C LYS A 514 -18.21 20.68 7.91
N ALA A 515 -18.22 19.99 9.05
CA ALA A 515 -18.54 18.57 9.12
C ALA A 515 -20.05 18.36 8.93
N VAL A 516 -20.41 17.70 7.83
CA VAL A 516 -21.79 17.31 7.48
C VAL A 516 -22.06 15.86 7.86
N THR A 517 -23.33 15.49 8.01
CA THR A 517 -23.75 14.13 8.36
C THR A 517 -24.54 13.51 7.21
N LEU A 518 -24.30 12.23 6.96
CA LEU A 518 -25.06 11.38 6.06
C LEU A 518 -26.11 10.60 6.85
N THR A 519 -27.37 10.66 6.43
CA THR A 519 -28.45 9.84 6.99
C THR A 519 -28.82 8.76 5.98
N VAL A 520 -28.74 7.48 6.37
CA VAL A 520 -29.13 6.36 5.50
C VAL A 520 -30.29 5.61 6.15
N SER A 521 -31.44 5.58 5.47
CA SER A 521 -32.58 4.73 5.83
C SER A 521 -32.53 3.40 5.09
N ALA A 522 -33.13 2.36 5.69
CA ALA A 522 -33.24 1.06 5.05
C ALA A 522 -34.05 1.14 3.74
N GLU A 523 -33.84 0.20 2.82
CA GLU A 523 -34.78 0.03 1.71
C GLU A 523 -36.18 -0.30 2.28
N PRO A 524 -37.26 0.30 1.77
CA PRO A 524 -38.62 -0.11 2.08
C PRO A 524 -38.83 -1.61 1.86
N ALA A 525 -39.40 -2.28 2.85
CA ALA A 525 -39.72 -3.70 2.82
C ALA A 525 -41.17 -3.93 3.26
N LEU A 526 -41.78 -5.01 2.79
CA LEU A 526 -43.06 -5.49 3.29
C LEU A 526 -42.79 -6.68 4.22
N GLN A 527 -43.07 -6.51 5.51
CA GLN A 527 -42.85 -7.57 6.51
C GLN A 527 -44.15 -8.36 6.75
N PRO A 528 -44.13 -9.71 6.66
CA PRO A 528 -45.27 -10.54 7.02
C PRO A 528 -45.49 -10.55 8.55
N PRO A 529 -46.70 -10.94 9.00
CA PRO A 529 -46.98 -11.09 10.43
C PRO A 529 -46.05 -12.11 11.10
N ALA A 530 -45.71 -11.85 12.36
CA ALA A 530 -44.70 -12.61 13.12
C ALA A 530 -45.11 -14.06 13.51
N ALA A 531 -46.32 -14.48 13.16
CA ALA A 531 -46.83 -15.84 13.35
C ALA A 531 -47.76 -16.22 12.19
N PRO A 532 -47.88 -17.52 11.84
CA PRO A 532 -48.92 -17.99 10.92
C PRO A 532 -50.31 -17.58 11.39
N TYR A 533 -51.18 -17.22 10.45
CA TYR A 533 -52.56 -16.85 10.74
C TYR A 533 -53.38 -18.10 11.08
N ASP A 534 -53.89 -18.20 12.31
CA ASP A 534 -54.73 -19.33 12.73
C ASP A 534 -56.22 -19.01 12.61
N LYS A 535 -56.91 -19.68 11.70
CA LYS A 535 -58.36 -19.49 11.53
C LYS A 535 -59.22 -20.10 12.65
N ALA A 536 -58.63 -20.86 13.57
CA ALA A 536 -59.29 -21.32 14.79
C ALA A 536 -59.24 -20.29 15.94
N ALA A 537 -58.30 -19.33 15.88
CA ALA A 537 -58.11 -18.27 16.87
C ALA A 537 -57.92 -16.90 16.17
N PRO A 538 -58.97 -16.38 15.49
CA PRO A 538 -58.85 -15.25 14.58
C PRO A 538 -58.43 -13.95 15.28
N GLY A 539 -57.41 -13.30 14.72
CA GLY A 539 -56.99 -11.91 15.00
C GLY A 539 -56.78 -11.14 13.70
N ASP A 540 -56.19 -9.96 13.74
CA ASP A 540 -55.93 -9.15 12.54
C ASP A 540 -54.68 -9.62 11.78
N LEU A 541 -54.73 -9.60 10.44
CA LEU A 541 -53.58 -9.87 9.59
C LEU A 541 -52.86 -8.55 9.27
N VAL A 542 -51.79 -8.25 10.00
CA VAL A 542 -51.01 -7.01 9.87
C VAL A 542 -49.74 -7.26 9.07
N PHE A 543 -49.48 -6.43 8.05
CA PHE A 543 -48.21 -6.37 7.33
C PHE A 543 -47.56 -5.00 7.53
N THR A 544 -46.30 -4.98 7.96
CA THR A 544 -45.57 -3.73 8.17
C THR A 544 -44.83 -3.36 6.89
N TYR A 545 -45.35 -2.38 6.15
CA TYR A 545 -44.55 -1.70 5.11
C TYR A 545 -43.68 -0.62 5.77
N THR A 546 -42.37 -0.65 5.54
CA THR A 546 -41.40 0.23 6.23
C THR A 546 -41.03 1.49 5.44
N GLY A 547 -41.62 1.71 4.26
CA GLY A 547 -41.35 2.88 3.42
C GLY A 547 -42.35 4.02 3.61
N ALA A 548 -41.96 5.21 3.15
CA ALA A 548 -42.90 6.31 2.94
C ALA A 548 -43.78 6.05 1.70
N ILE A 549 -45.05 6.46 1.78
CA ILE A 549 -46.02 6.43 0.66
C ILE A 549 -46.29 7.87 0.17
N ALA A 550 -46.76 8.03 -1.08
CA ALA A 550 -47.03 9.32 -1.72
C ALA A 550 -48.31 10.03 -1.20
N GLY A 551 -48.39 10.24 0.12
CA GLY A 551 -49.58 10.76 0.81
C GLY A 551 -50.58 9.66 1.20
N PRO A 552 -51.63 9.99 1.98
CA PRO A 552 -52.48 9.01 2.65
C PRO A 552 -53.40 8.19 1.71
N ASP A 553 -53.77 8.71 0.54
CA ASP A 553 -54.86 8.17 -0.29
C ASP A 553 -54.45 7.88 -1.77
N VAL A 554 -53.15 7.90 -2.11
CA VAL A 554 -52.69 7.79 -3.52
C VAL A 554 -51.88 6.51 -3.78
N GLY A 555 -52.40 5.65 -4.65
CA GLY A 555 -51.60 4.69 -5.40
C GLY A 555 -51.09 3.44 -4.66
N VAL A 556 -51.74 3.02 -3.57
CA VAL A 556 -51.46 1.73 -2.91
C VAL A 556 -52.52 0.69 -3.32
N SER A 557 -52.13 -0.51 -3.73
CA SER A 557 -53.05 -1.63 -4.02
C SER A 557 -52.44 -2.99 -3.67
N ALA A 558 -53.29 -3.99 -3.45
CA ALA A 558 -52.86 -5.32 -3.00
C ALA A 558 -53.42 -6.48 -3.85
N GLN A 559 -52.63 -7.54 -4.00
CA GLN A 559 -53.05 -8.85 -4.52
C GLN A 559 -52.56 -9.98 -3.61
N PHE A 560 -53.36 -11.04 -3.47
CA PHE A 560 -52.99 -12.27 -2.78
C PHE A 560 -52.88 -13.42 -3.77
N THR A 561 -51.78 -14.17 -3.72
CA THR A 561 -51.57 -15.41 -4.49
C THR A 561 -51.51 -16.62 -3.56
N TYR A 562 -52.34 -17.63 -3.78
CA TYR A 562 -52.27 -18.92 -3.09
C TYR A 562 -51.23 -19.82 -3.77
N LEU A 563 -50.05 -19.92 -3.16
CA LEU A 563 -48.84 -20.50 -3.78
C LEU A 563 -48.98 -21.98 -4.22
N PRO A 564 -49.76 -22.86 -3.55
CA PRO A 564 -49.93 -24.25 -4.00
C PRO A 564 -50.67 -24.47 -5.32
N THR A 565 -51.42 -23.48 -5.83
CA THR A 565 -52.13 -23.59 -7.13
C THR A 565 -51.91 -22.40 -8.06
N GLY A 566 -51.37 -21.28 -7.58
CA GLY A 566 -51.22 -20.06 -8.36
C GLY A 566 -52.51 -19.25 -8.53
N GLU A 567 -53.57 -19.56 -7.77
CA GLU A 567 -54.80 -18.76 -7.71
C GLU A 567 -54.49 -17.35 -7.17
N VAL A 568 -54.78 -16.29 -7.95
CA VAL A 568 -54.55 -14.87 -7.59
C VAL A 568 -55.89 -14.16 -7.33
N SER A 569 -55.96 -13.33 -6.30
CA SER A 569 -57.13 -12.48 -6.01
C SER A 569 -57.30 -11.37 -7.06
N THR A 570 -58.49 -10.79 -7.13
CA THR A 570 -58.66 -9.47 -7.78
C THR A 570 -57.80 -8.41 -7.09
N ASN A 571 -57.42 -7.36 -7.84
CA ASN A 571 -56.82 -6.15 -7.26
C ASN A 571 -57.74 -5.56 -6.18
N LEU A 572 -57.18 -5.30 -5.00
CA LEU A 572 -57.88 -4.66 -3.89
C LEU A 572 -57.42 -3.19 -3.80
N PRO A 573 -58.32 -2.21 -4.06
CA PRO A 573 -58.01 -0.78 -4.00
C PRO A 573 -57.94 -0.27 -2.55
N PRO A 574 -57.40 0.94 -2.31
CA PRO A 574 -57.45 1.57 -1.00
C PRO A 574 -58.83 2.22 -0.79
N GLU A 575 -59.58 1.78 0.21
CA GLU A 575 -60.86 2.42 0.58
C GLU A 575 -60.66 3.49 1.64
N SER A 576 -61.20 4.69 1.38
CA SER A 576 -61.06 5.86 2.26
C SER A 576 -61.84 5.70 3.56
N ARG A 577 -61.22 6.06 4.69
CA ARG A 577 -61.73 5.84 6.06
C ARG A 577 -62.91 6.75 6.45
N THR A 578 -64.10 6.53 5.88
CA THR A 578 -65.35 7.25 6.23
C THR A 578 -66.56 6.34 6.49
N GLY A 579 -66.35 5.16 7.06
CA GLY A 579 -67.43 4.26 7.48
C GLY A 579 -66.91 3.03 8.23
N ALA A 580 -67.81 2.31 8.91
CA ALA A 580 -67.55 0.95 9.36
C ALA A 580 -67.86 -0.01 8.20
N GLY A 581 -66.84 -0.33 7.41
CA GLY A 581 -66.92 -1.16 6.21
C GLY A 581 -65.57 -1.78 5.87
N ASP A 582 -65.59 -2.83 5.06
CA ASP A 582 -64.45 -3.71 4.80
C ASP A 582 -63.37 -3.02 3.92
N GLY A 583 -62.40 -2.36 4.54
CA GLY A 583 -61.30 -1.68 3.84
C GLY A 583 -59.96 -1.77 4.56
N PHE A 584 -58.87 -1.62 3.83
CA PHE A 584 -57.52 -1.63 4.41
C PHE A 584 -57.27 -0.40 5.29
N VAL A 585 -56.68 -0.62 6.46
CA VAL A 585 -56.23 0.49 7.32
C VAL A 585 -54.74 0.68 7.11
N TYR A 586 -54.36 1.72 6.37
CA TYR A 586 -53.03 2.29 6.50
C TYR A 586 -52.96 3.15 7.76
N THR A 587 -51.93 2.89 8.57
CA THR A 587 -51.61 3.68 9.75
C THR A 587 -50.15 4.09 9.68
N PRO A 588 -49.84 5.41 9.67
CA PRO A 588 -48.49 5.89 9.89
C PRO A 588 -47.88 5.21 11.12
N ASP A 589 -46.60 4.86 11.03
CA ASP A 589 -45.80 4.20 12.06
C ASP A 589 -46.26 2.79 12.52
N VAL A 590 -47.36 2.24 11.97
CA VAL A 590 -47.91 0.92 12.37
C VAL A 590 -48.12 -0.05 11.19
N GLY A 591 -48.22 0.45 9.94
CA GLY A 591 -48.24 -0.37 8.73
C GLY A 591 -49.61 -0.51 8.05
N VAL A 592 -49.79 -1.58 7.28
CA VAL A 592 -51.00 -1.88 6.49
C VAL A 592 -51.74 -3.07 7.14
N THR A 593 -52.95 -2.82 7.64
CA THR A 593 -53.78 -3.86 8.27
C THR A 593 -54.85 -4.38 7.30
N PHE A 594 -54.93 -5.70 7.18
CA PHE A 594 -55.83 -6.42 6.28
C PHE A 594 -56.95 -7.10 7.09
N PRO A 595 -58.19 -6.55 7.11
CA PRO A 595 -59.29 -7.14 7.86
C PRO A 595 -59.76 -8.47 7.25
N LEU A 596 -60.09 -9.42 8.12
CA LEU A 596 -60.45 -10.79 7.76
C LEU A 596 -61.60 -10.90 6.74
N ALA A 597 -62.58 -10.00 6.82
CA ALA A 597 -63.73 -9.99 5.92
C ALA A 597 -63.34 -9.83 4.45
N LEU A 598 -62.35 -8.97 4.15
CA LEU A 598 -61.93 -8.70 2.77
C LEU A 598 -61.19 -9.90 2.16
N MET A 599 -60.33 -10.57 2.94
CA MET A 599 -59.71 -11.82 2.51
C MET A 599 -60.74 -12.93 2.24
N GLN A 600 -61.85 -12.96 2.98
CA GLN A 600 -62.93 -13.94 2.78
C GLN A 600 -63.81 -13.65 1.55
N GLN A 601 -64.00 -12.39 1.18
CA GLN A 601 -64.77 -12.05 -0.04
C GLN A 601 -64.05 -12.47 -1.33
N HIS A 602 -62.71 -12.37 -1.37
CA HIS A 602 -61.93 -12.53 -2.61
C HIS A 602 -61.16 -13.86 -2.73
N ALA A 603 -61.32 -14.79 -1.78
CA ALA A 603 -60.70 -16.12 -1.81
C ALA A 603 -61.47 -17.19 -2.63
N SER A 604 -62.52 -16.81 -3.38
CA SER A 604 -63.25 -17.73 -4.27
C SER A 604 -63.08 -17.36 -5.74
N PRO A 605 -62.47 -18.23 -6.58
CA PRO A 605 -62.41 -18.02 -8.04
C PRO A 605 -63.77 -18.02 -8.74
N ASN A 606 -64.82 -18.53 -8.08
CA ASN A 606 -66.18 -18.60 -8.60
C ASN A 606 -67.12 -17.83 -7.64
N GLY A 607 -67.77 -16.78 -8.13
CA GLY A 607 -68.55 -15.84 -7.33
C GLY A 607 -69.86 -16.38 -6.77
N SER A 608 -69.82 -17.29 -5.79
CA SER A 608 -70.97 -17.72 -5.00
C SER A 608 -70.57 -18.35 -3.66
N GLY A 609 -70.91 -17.68 -2.55
CA GLY A 609 -70.76 -18.21 -1.19
C GLY A 609 -69.37 -17.99 -0.55
N VAL A 610 -69.36 -17.87 0.79
CA VAL A 610 -68.14 -17.60 1.57
C VAL A 610 -67.30 -18.87 1.69
N ALA A 611 -66.39 -19.08 0.74
CA ALA A 611 -65.35 -20.10 0.85
C ALA A 611 -64.28 -19.64 1.85
N GLY A 612 -64.24 -20.25 3.04
CA GLY A 612 -63.26 -19.92 4.06
C GLY A 612 -61.82 -20.15 3.61
N LEU A 613 -60.90 -19.29 4.08
CA LEU A 613 -59.48 -19.33 3.73
C LEU A 613 -58.87 -20.73 3.89
N ARG A 614 -58.16 -21.18 2.86
CA ARG A 614 -57.51 -22.51 2.83
C ARG A 614 -56.31 -22.50 3.76
N THR A 615 -56.02 -23.64 4.39
CA THR A 615 -54.74 -23.84 5.08
C THR A 615 -53.62 -24.01 4.06
N GLY A 616 -52.54 -23.25 4.20
CA GLY A 616 -51.39 -23.29 3.30
C GLY A 616 -50.68 -21.93 3.17
N ARG A 617 -49.68 -21.87 2.28
CA ARG A 617 -48.87 -20.66 2.07
C ARG A 617 -49.46 -19.73 1.02
N TYR A 618 -49.38 -18.44 1.30
CA TYR A 618 -49.86 -17.34 0.49
C TYR A 618 -48.74 -16.31 0.30
N ARG A 619 -48.81 -15.56 -0.79
CA ARG A 619 -47.98 -14.39 -1.06
C ARG A 619 -48.88 -13.16 -1.17
N LEU A 620 -48.54 -12.09 -0.46
CA LEU A 620 -49.08 -10.75 -0.66
C LEU A 620 -48.13 -9.98 -1.57
N ASP A 621 -48.66 -9.37 -2.63
CA ASP A 621 -47.98 -8.39 -3.46
C ASP A 621 -48.65 -7.02 -3.27
N LEU A 622 -47.92 -6.08 -2.67
CA LEU A 622 -48.34 -4.71 -2.40
C LEU A 622 -47.70 -3.77 -3.43
N THR A 623 -48.50 -3.18 -4.30
CA THR A 623 -48.06 -2.08 -5.18
C THR A 623 -48.14 -0.78 -4.40
N VAL A 624 -47.07 0.01 -4.42
CA VAL A 624 -46.97 1.31 -3.75
C VAL A 624 -46.47 2.35 -4.75
N MET A 625 -47.21 3.46 -4.90
CA MET A 625 -46.72 4.66 -5.58
C MET A 625 -45.78 5.45 -4.66
N LEU A 626 -44.54 5.61 -5.13
CA LEU A 626 -43.48 6.34 -4.44
C LEU A 626 -43.58 7.84 -4.72
N ALA A 627 -42.86 8.65 -3.94
CA ALA A 627 -42.95 10.12 -3.99
C ALA A 627 -42.40 10.76 -5.29
N ASP A 628 -41.70 9.99 -6.13
CA ASP A 628 -41.26 10.33 -7.49
C ASP A 628 -42.32 10.03 -8.57
N GLY A 629 -43.45 9.43 -8.19
CA GLY A 629 -44.53 8.99 -9.09
C GLY A 629 -44.35 7.57 -9.65
N VAL A 630 -43.29 6.86 -9.31
CA VAL A 630 -43.04 5.48 -9.76
C VAL A 630 -43.78 4.49 -8.87
N SER A 631 -44.49 3.53 -9.48
CA SER A 631 -45.11 2.41 -8.75
C SER A 631 -44.14 1.24 -8.61
N LYS A 632 -43.84 0.81 -7.39
CA LYS A 632 -43.00 -0.35 -7.08
C LYS A 632 -43.83 -1.41 -6.33
N VAL A 633 -43.57 -2.69 -6.63
CA VAL A 633 -44.24 -3.83 -5.97
C VAL A 633 -43.32 -4.42 -4.91
N TYR A 634 -43.88 -4.68 -3.73
CA TYR A 634 -43.22 -5.31 -2.59
C TYR A 634 -43.95 -6.60 -2.21
N SER A 635 -43.22 -7.67 -1.95
CA SER A 635 -43.78 -9.02 -1.80
C SER A 635 -43.46 -9.64 -0.44
N ALA A 636 -44.42 -10.31 0.17
CA ALA A 636 -44.25 -11.04 1.43
C ALA A 636 -45.00 -12.39 1.41
N GLU A 637 -44.33 -13.47 1.79
CA GLU A 637 -44.98 -14.78 2.00
C GLU A 637 -45.44 -14.94 3.46
N PHE A 638 -46.58 -15.60 3.65
CA PHE A 638 -47.16 -15.95 4.95
C PHE A 638 -47.90 -17.30 4.88
N GLU A 639 -48.28 -17.84 6.03
CA GLU A 639 -48.99 -19.12 6.12
C GLU A 639 -50.30 -18.99 6.90
N ILE A 640 -51.34 -19.67 6.41
CA ILE A 640 -52.63 -19.84 7.08
C ILE A 640 -52.70 -21.26 7.63
N ILE A 641 -52.96 -21.40 8.92
CA ILE A 641 -53.12 -22.67 9.64
C ILE A 641 -54.52 -22.79 10.23
N ASP A 642 -54.82 -23.99 10.74
CA ASP A 642 -56.05 -24.30 11.47
C ASP A 642 -55.67 -25.15 12.69
N SER A 643 -55.78 -24.58 13.89
CA SER A 643 -55.50 -25.32 15.13
C SER A 643 -56.71 -26.05 15.72
N THR A 644 -57.85 -26.15 15.02
CA THR A 644 -59.05 -26.81 15.55
C THR A 644 -58.73 -28.24 16.04
N PRO A 645 -58.99 -28.55 17.33
CA PRO A 645 -58.66 -29.87 17.86
C PRO A 645 -59.46 -30.99 17.18
N VAL A 646 -58.77 -31.88 16.49
CA VAL A 646 -59.36 -33.07 15.88
C VAL A 646 -60.09 -33.89 16.96
N PRO A 647 -61.41 -34.17 16.82
CA PRO A 647 -62.16 -34.87 17.85
C PRO A 647 -61.70 -36.32 18.04
N VAL A 648 -60.92 -36.57 19.10
CA VAL A 648 -60.46 -37.92 19.46
C VAL A 648 -61.64 -38.76 19.97
N PRO A 649 -61.90 -39.97 19.43
CA PRO A 649 -62.94 -40.86 19.94
C PRO A 649 -62.74 -41.22 21.43
N LYS A 650 -63.86 -41.27 22.16
CA LYS A 650 -63.92 -41.40 23.62
C LYS A 650 -63.30 -42.73 24.11
N PRO A 651 -62.23 -42.73 24.94
CA PRO A 651 -61.67 -43.97 25.49
C PRO A 651 -62.60 -44.66 26.50
N GLY A 652 -62.57 -45.99 26.52
CA GLY A 652 -63.13 -46.81 27.60
C GLY A 652 -62.24 -46.82 28.84
N SER A 653 -62.79 -47.26 29.98
CA SER A 653 -62.13 -47.15 31.30
C SER A 653 -61.13 -48.27 31.61
N THR A 654 -59.84 -47.95 31.64
CA THR A 654 -58.83 -48.67 32.44
C THR A 654 -57.66 -47.76 32.84
N ILE A 655 -57.07 -48.04 34.00
CA ILE A 655 -55.88 -47.35 34.55
C ILE A 655 -54.62 -47.87 33.80
N PRO A 656 -53.59 -47.03 33.54
CA PRO A 656 -52.75 -47.18 32.35
C PRO A 656 -51.70 -48.29 32.43
N GLN A 657 -51.35 -48.82 31.26
CA GLN A 657 -50.10 -49.54 31.02
C GLN A 657 -49.23 -48.78 30.02
N THR A 658 -47.92 -49.08 30.05
CA THR A 658 -46.86 -48.26 29.46
C THR A 658 -46.41 -48.75 28.08
N GLY A 659 -46.38 -47.85 27.08
CA GLY A 659 -45.44 -47.93 25.96
C GLY A 659 -46.04 -47.91 24.54
N ASP A 660 -45.87 -46.78 23.84
CA ASP A 660 -45.45 -46.69 22.42
C ASP A 660 -45.13 -45.21 22.10
N THR A 661 -43.91 -44.76 21.77
CA THR A 661 -42.97 -45.02 20.63
C THR A 661 -43.23 -44.19 19.35
N ALA A 662 -44.34 -43.46 19.22
CA ALA A 662 -44.75 -42.81 17.97
C ALA A 662 -43.96 -41.55 17.53
N ASN A 663 -43.00 -41.02 18.30
CA ASN A 663 -42.14 -39.90 17.87
C ASN A 663 -40.73 -39.95 18.50
N PRO A 664 -39.67 -40.35 17.76
CA PRO A 664 -38.32 -40.44 18.30
C PRO A 664 -37.68 -39.06 18.57
N LEU A 665 -38.07 -38.00 17.85
CA LEU A 665 -37.50 -36.65 18.02
C LEU A 665 -37.89 -36.04 19.38
N SER A 666 -39.14 -36.21 19.82
CA SER A 666 -39.59 -35.72 21.13
C SER A 666 -38.81 -36.35 22.28
N TRP A 667 -38.61 -37.67 22.23
CA TRP A 667 -37.80 -38.38 23.23
C TRP A 667 -36.31 -38.01 23.14
N LEU A 668 -35.75 -37.86 21.93
CA LEU A 668 -34.37 -37.42 21.74
C LEU A 668 -34.13 -36.03 22.34
N LEU A 669 -35.04 -35.07 22.14
CA LEU A 669 -34.95 -33.72 22.70
C LEU A 669 -35.06 -33.72 24.24
N ILE A 670 -35.97 -34.52 24.81
CA ILE A 670 -36.11 -34.66 26.28
C ILE A 670 -34.85 -35.32 26.87
N ILE A 671 -34.31 -36.35 26.22
CA ILE A 671 -33.06 -37.03 26.64
C ILE A 671 -31.87 -36.09 26.52
N LEU A 672 -31.75 -35.31 25.44
CA LEU A 672 -30.69 -34.31 25.27
C LEU A 672 -30.78 -33.20 26.31
N ALA A 673 -31.99 -32.69 26.62
CA ALA A 673 -32.20 -31.71 27.68
C ALA A 673 -31.83 -32.28 29.06
N ALA A 674 -32.26 -33.51 29.38
CA ALA A 674 -31.91 -34.18 30.63
C ALA A 674 -30.39 -34.45 30.74
N LEU A 675 -29.74 -34.86 29.65
CA LEU A 675 -28.28 -35.04 29.59
C LEU A 675 -27.53 -33.71 29.71
N ALA A 676 -28.01 -32.62 29.10
CA ALA A 676 -27.41 -31.29 29.24
C ALA A 676 -27.53 -30.75 30.68
N VAL A 677 -28.67 -30.97 31.34
CA VAL A 677 -28.86 -30.65 32.78
C VAL A 677 -27.97 -31.53 33.66
N CYS A 678 -27.88 -32.84 33.40
CA CYS A 678 -26.98 -33.75 34.11
C CYS A 678 -25.51 -33.40 33.90
N ALA A 679 -25.09 -33.07 32.69
CA ALA A 679 -23.73 -32.61 32.38
C ALA A 679 -23.42 -31.29 33.08
N SER A 680 -24.37 -30.35 33.10
CA SER A 680 -24.24 -29.08 33.83
C SER A 680 -24.12 -29.30 35.34
N LEU A 681 -24.91 -30.19 35.92
CA LEU A 681 -24.83 -30.59 37.34
C LEU A 681 -23.54 -31.35 37.67
N LEU A 682 -23.03 -32.18 36.75
CA LEU A 682 -21.75 -32.87 36.90
C LEU A 682 -20.55 -31.93 36.77
N LEU A 683 -20.61 -30.94 35.87
CA LEU A 683 -19.59 -29.88 35.75
C LEU A 683 -19.62 -28.93 36.96
N TYR A 684 -20.82 -28.58 37.45
CA TYR A 684 -20.99 -27.84 38.70
C TYR A 684 -20.44 -28.61 39.90
N ARG A 685 -20.77 -29.91 40.03
CA ARG A 685 -20.20 -30.79 41.06
C ARG A 685 -18.69 -30.97 40.90
N LYS A 686 -18.14 -31.09 39.69
CA LYS A 686 -16.68 -31.15 39.44
C LYS A 686 -15.97 -29.85 39.82
N ARG A 687 -16.53 -28.68 39.52
CA ARG A 687 -16.01 -27.38 40.01
C ARG A 687 -16.03 -27.34 41.53
N ARG A 688 -17.21 -27.53 42.15
CA ARG A 688 -17.38 -27.47 43.61
C ARG A 688 -16.51 -28.50 44.37
N ALA A 689 -16.22 -29.65 43.78
CA ALA A 689 -15.30 -30.67 44.34
C ALA A 689 -13.80 -30.35 44.13
N LYS A 690 -13.46 -29.53 43.13
CA LYS A 690 -12.11 -28.97 42.95
C LYS A 690 -11.87 -27.84 43.96
N ASP A 691 -12.87 -26.97 44.13
CA ASP A 691 -12.84 -25.85 45.08
C ASP A 691 -12.81 -26.35 46.54
N SER A 692 -13.53 -27.44 46.87
CA SER A 692 -13.47 -28.09 48.19
C SER A 692 -12.18 -28.88 48.45
N LYS A 693 -11.23 -28.91 47.51
CA LYS A 693 -9.84 -29.34 47.75
C LYS A 693 -8.86 -28.17 47.89
N ALA A 694 -9.31 -26.93 47.64
CA ALA A 694 -8.52 -25.71 47.84
C ALA A 694 -8.82 -24.99 49.17
N THR A 695 -9.89 -25.39 49.88
CA THR A 695 -10.33 -24.78 51.15
C THR A 695 -10.63 -25.84 52.20
N GLY A 696 -9.69 -26.06 53.12
CA GLY A 696 -9.73 -27.15 54.11
C GLY A 696 -10.63 -26.86 55.31
N ILE A 697 -11.95 -26.86 55.15
CA ILE A 697 -12.93 -26.64 56.23
C ILE A 697 -13.96 -27.79 56.24
N PRO A 698 -14.19 -28.47 57.39
CA PRO A 698 -15.07 -29.65 57.45
C PRO A 698 -16.57 -29.30 57.42
N ARG A 699 -17.37 -30.22 56.88
CA ARG A 699 -18.84 -30.11 56.83
C ARG A 699 -19.47 -30.25 58.22
N LYS A 700 -20.44 -29.39 58.53
CA LYS A 700 -21.62 -29.78 59.34
C LYS A 700 -22.76 -30.22 58.41
N ARG A 701 -23.74 -30.92 58.97
CA ARG A 701 -24.85 -31.57 58.25
C ARG A 701 -25.77 -30.55 57.58
#